data_AF-A0A8H7SWZ4-F1
#
_entry.id   AF-A0A8H7SWZ4-F1
#
_cell.length_a   1.000
_cell.length_b   1.000
_cell.length_c   1.000
_cell.angle_alpha   90.00
_cell.angle_beta   90.00
_cell.angle_gamma   90.00
#
_symmetry.space_group_name_H-M   'P 1'
#
loop_
_entity.id
_entity.type
_entity.pdbx_description
1 polymer ?
#
loop_
_entity_poly.entity_id
_entity_poly.type
_entity_poly.pdbx_seq_one_letter_code
_entity_poly.pdbx_strand_id
1 'polypeptide(L)'
;MEEVVDKGKKRTSSALDVQEEDGTSKFGSRLLKEENDVFSQNAWDHADWDEEQEELAKEKVSVQLENPVPEEEQEQYYAEPAEYWNKFYQKNENRFFKDRNWLKLEFPELFSTSEATAGKKRVFEIGCGAGNTMYPLLEQSQNPDLFVYAADYSKTAVDVVLGNKKYDPTRSCAFVWDLSSSEIPKEIEPESLDMIVLIFVLSALAPEQWDQAIKNIYKMLKPGGLVMFRDYGRYDLAQLRFKKNRLLKENFYIRGDGTRVYFFTSEEIAAMFKGSNQEKPLFEIEQNAVDRRLIVNRQRKLKMYRTPFTLKISQQSMSSSTGASVSNKNQLRQRRKERVLKGLDKLAPPLLPSNKVETQKRNDWFISVLLTLWACYIRLWKISQPASVVFDEVHFGGFASKYINKKFFMDVHPPLAKMMIAWTAQVVGFNGSFDFKEIGTDYLSSHVPYVPIRVFCALNGILLVPMSYWTIRSSGFSVKAAILTAFMICYENGLVTNNRLILLDSILLFFTGFTLLMWINFRNQIRQQFTTWWWVWLAMTGIGLGLTVSCKWVGLFTIATIGVAVLKELWDLWGDHRTEMSTFIYHFIARTVCLIILPCCIYMACFLIHFGMLPESGSGTNFMSPEFQTSLEGIKFPQTTPADIVYGSKIDIRHMGTSGGYLHSHDHAYPGGSRQQQVTLYSHVDNNNWWVINKANTDDVRSLDGYGFEGFEGDSNDNWRVEIEEGPDPVARTRLRTRRSQFRLVSETQKCALFSRKYKLPDWGFKQQEVTCMKDAKLPKTIWEIESTESDFLPEGSEAVSYKSKGFFGKFLELNKVMWQVNQGLSSAHTYASRPKDWPILRRGISFWSKDHRKIYLLGNPLVFWSSTACIITYVALKLVTLLFLQRKIITDTNRWRKYDGAVGFFFVSWALHYFPFNLMTRQLFLHHYMPSLYMAILVTGAFFELLTSSFRNPVRWSLLIICVMAVVYVYTIFIPITYGEPWTTSACSSATWRPDWDFNCKIFNEKSINNQTTSFAEHANKNSKPSDDEIVQVVEAIDGEQYFNVE
;
A
#
# COMPACT_ATOMS: atom_id res chain seq x y z
N MET A 1 -40.74 -6.85 53.46
CA MET A 1 -41.79 -6.84 52.42
C MET A 1 -41.10 -7.27 51.14
N GLU A 2 -41.32 -8.51 50.73
CA GLU A 2 -40.75 -9.06 49.50
C GLU A 2 -41.39 -8.37 48.30
N GLU A 3 -40.60 -7.67 47.50
CA GLU A 3 -41.05 -7.09 46.23
C GLU A 3 -41.38 -8.21 45.24
N VAL A 4 -42.63 -8.20 44.79
CA VAL A 4 -43.13 -9.02 43.69
C VAL A 4 -42.31 -8.69 42.44
N VAL A 5 -41.42 -9.60 42.05
CA VAL A 5 -40.59 -9.48 40.84
C VAL A 5 -41.49 -9.63 39.60
N ASP A 6 -41.84 -8.50 38.99
CA ASP A 6 -42.52 -8.45 37.69
C ASP A 6 -41.57 -8.97 36.61
N LYS A 7 -41.74 -10.25 36.23
CA LYS A 7 -40.86 -10.99 35.30
C LYS A 7 -40.89 -10.49 33.85
N GLY A 8 -41.65 -9.43 33.52
CA GLY A 8 -41.83 -8.93 32.16
C GLY A 8 -41.09 -7.63 31.79
N LYS A 9 -40.59 -6.84 32.75
CA LYS A 9 -40.04 -5.49 32.48
C LYS A 9 -38.51 -5.46 32.51
N LYS A 10 -37.90 -4.91 31.46
CA LYS A 10 -36.44 -4.76 31.36
C LYS A 10 -35.88 -3.88 32.46
N ARG A 11 -34.85 -4.37 33.14
CA ARG A 11 -34.11 -3.63 34.19
C ARG A 11 -33.11 -2.62 33.62
N THR A 12 -32.82 -2.68 32.32
CA THR A 12 -31.81 -1.85 31.66
C THR A 12 -32.36 -1.13 30.42
N SER A 13 -31.71 -0.03 30.00
CA SER A 13 -32.10 0.78 28.84
C SER A 13 -31.73 0.16 27.48
N SER A 14 -31.02 -0.97 27.46
CA SER A 14 -30.52 -1.61 26.25
C SER A 14 -31.59 -2.42 25.51
N ALA A 15 -31.53 -2.41 24.17
CA ALA A 15 -32.36 -3.27 23.31
C ALA A 15 -32.13 -4.77 23.56
N LEU A 16 -30.96 -5.14 24.08
CA LEU A 16 -30.55 -6.51 24.38
C LEU A 16 -30.71 -6.75 25.88
N ASP A 17 -31.27 -7.90 26.25
CA ASP A 17 -31.29 -8.33 27.64
C ASP A 17 -29.89 -8.76 28.05
N VAL A 18 -29.46 -8.40 29.27
CA VAL A 18 -28.07 -8.60 29.73
C VAL A 18 -27.71 -10.08 29.81
N GLN A 19 -28.72 -10.97 29.79
CA GLN A 19 -28.58 -12.43 29.87
C GLN A 19 -28.39 -13.14 28.50
N GLU A 20 -28.55 -12.48 27.35
CA GLU A 20 -28.31 -13.11 26.05
C GLU A 20 -26.84 -12.95 25.61
N GLU A 21 -26.01 -13.97 25.91
CA GLU A 21 -24.63 -14.09 25.41
C GLU A 21 -24.61 -14.41 23.91
N ASP A 22 -24.74 -13.40 23.06
CA ASP A 22 -24.36 -13.48 21.65
C ASP A 22 -22.97 -12.85 21.52
N GLY A 23 -21.93 -13.66 21.30
CA GLY A 23 -20.49 -13.34 21.35
C GLY A 23 -19.96 -12.29 20.35
N THR A 24 -20.78 -11.30 20.01
CA THR A 24 -20.45 -10.13 19.19
C THR A 24 -20.63 -8.87 20.03
N SER A 25 -19.58 -8.03 20.12
CA SER A 25 -19.61 -6.72 20.80
C SER A 25 -20.62 -5.77 20.12
N LYS A 26 -21.89 -5.86 20.50
CA LYS A 26 -22.96 -4.92 20.12
C LYS A 26 -23.03 -3.78 21.15
N PHE A 27 -23.59 -2.64 20.75
CA PHE A 27 -23.80 -1.50 21.65
C PHE A 27 -24.86 -1.87 22.71
N GLY A 28 -24.54 -1.70 24.01
CA GLY A 28 -25.42 -2.09 25.12
C GLY A 28 -25.15 -3.50 25.68
N SER A 29 -24.04 -4.15 25.31
CA SER A 29 -23.66 -5.48 25.81
C SER A 29 -22.19 -5.59 26.26
N ARG A 30 -21.49 -4.46 26.43
CA ARG A 30 -20.07 -4.44 26.84
C ARG A 30 -19.97 -4.36 28.36
N LEU A 31 -20.03 -5.51 29.03
CA LEU A 31 -19.95 -5.59 30.48
C LEU A 31 -18.49 -5.61 30.97
N LEU A 32 -18.16 -4.74 31.92
CA LEU A 32 -16.85 -4.76 32.58
C LEU A 32 -16.84 -5.90 33.60
N LYS A 33 -16.19 -7.02 33.29
CA LYS A 33 -16.11 -8.20 34.17
C LYS A 33 -14.93 -8.14 35.15
N GLU A 34 -13.80 -7.57 34.71
CA GLU A 34 -12.58 -7.46 35.53
C GLU A 34 -12.08 -6.01 35.56
N GLU A 35 -11.64 -5.54 36.73
CA GLU A 35 -11.15 -4.15 36.90
C GLU A 35 -9.90 -3.82 36.08
N ASN A 36 -9.05 -4.83 35.80
CA ASN A 36 -7.84 -4.66 35.01
C ASN A 36 -8.15 -4.35 33.53
N ASP A 37 -9.34 -4.71 33.07
CA ASP A 37 -9.76 -4.56 31.69
C ASP A 37 -10.35 -3.19 31.37
N VAL A 38 -10.48 -2.28 32.34
CA VAL A 38 -11.15 -0.97 32.15
C VAL A 38 -10.69 -0.22 30.90
N PHE A 39 -9.41 -0.32 30.50
CA PHE A 39 -8.85 0.37 29.33
C PHE A 39 -8.79 -0.47 28.04
N SER A 40 -9.35 -1.68 28.02
CA SER A 40 -9.40 -2.53 26.82
C SER A 40 -10.45 -2.03 25.82
N GLN A 41 -11.56 -1.47 26.31
CA GLN A 41 -12.62 -0.82 25.53
C GLN A 41 -12.65 0.69 25.74
N ASN A 42 -13.33 1.44 24.87
CA ASN A 42 -13.52 2.90 25.03
C ASN A 42 -14.72 3.25 25.92
N ALA A 43 -15.65 2.30 26.08
CA ALA A 43 -16.78 2.44 26.97
C ALA A 43 -17.30 1.06 27.39
N TRP A 44 -17.81 0.99 28.62
CA TRP A 44 -18.48 -0.16 29.22
C TRP A 44 -19.91 0.22 29.57
N ASP A 45 -20.81 -0.72 29.34
CA ASP A 45 -22.25 -0.64 29.59
C ASP A 45 -22.54 -1.32 30.95
N HIS A 46 -23.51 -0.82 31.72
CA HIS A 46 -23.86 -1.33 33.07
C HIS A 46 -22.70 -1.34 34.07
N ALA A 47 -21.88 -0.29 34.06
CA ALA A 47 -20.77 -0.13 35.02
C ALA A 47 -21.30 0.46 36.33
N ASP A 48 -21.58 -0.39 37.31
CA ASP A 48 -22.02 0.03 38.64
C ASP A 48 -20.94 0.81 39.39
N TRP A 49 -21.40 1.68 40.28
CA TRP A 49 -20.55 2.42 41.20
C TRP A 49 -20.33 1.61 42.47
N ASP A 50 -19.13 1.73 43.02
CA ASP A 50 -18.85 1.32 44.40
C ASP A 50 -19.38 2.37 45.40
N GLU A 51 -19.42 1.99 46.68
CA GLU A 51 -19.91 2.87 47.76
C GLU A 51 -19.06 4.15 47.89
N GLU A 52 -17.75 4.07 47.64
CA GLU A 52 -16.83 5.20 47.72
C GLU A 52 -17.13 6.26 46.64
N GLN A 53 -17.44 5.84 45.42
CA GLN A 53 -17.82 6.70 44.30
C GLN A 53 -19.14 7.43 44.57
N GLU A 54 -20.09 6.76 45.19
CA GLU A 54 -21.38 7.36 45.53
C GLU A 54 -21.22 8.44 46.62
N GLU A 55 -20.44 8.17 47.67
CA GLU A 55 -20.15 9.15 48.72
C GLU A 55 -19.38 10.36 48.18
N LEU A 56 -18.38 10.15 47.30
CA LEU A 56 -17.66 11.24 46.65
C LEU A 56 -18.58 12.11 45.76
N ALA A 57 -19.58 11.50 45.12
CA ALA A 57 -20.57 12.23 44.33
C ALA A 57 -21.48 13.08 45.22
N LYS A 58 -21.92 12.55 46.37
CA LYS A 58 -22.70 13.28 47.38
C LYS A 58 -21.91 14.48 47.93
N GLU A 59 -20.64 14.27 48.29
CA GLU A 59 -19.75 15.34 48.78
C GLU A 59 -19.55 16.45 47.72
N LYS A 60 -19.38 16.10 46.45
CA LYS A 60 -19.27 17.13 45.40
C LYS A 60 -20.53 17.96 45.24
N VAL A 61 -21.69 17.33 45.33
CA VAL A 61 -22.98 18.05 45.24
C VAL A 61 -23.19 18.93 46.48
N SER A 62 -22.79 18.48 47.69
CA SER A 62 -22.88 19.32 48.89
C SER A 62 -22.00 20.57 48.80
N VAL A 63 -20.77 20.45 48.29
CA VAL A 63 -19.89 21.61 48.04
C VAL A 63 -20.48 22.57 47.01
N GLN A 64 -21.20 22.06 46.00
CA GLN A 64 -21.89 22.90 45.02
C GLN A 64 -23.07 23.66 45.64
N LEU A 65 -23.80 23.05 46.58
CA LEU A 65 -24.89 23.66 47.33
C LEU A 65 -24.42 24.85 48.18
N GLU A 66 -23.20 24.81 48.71
CA GLU A 66 -22.60 25.91 49.47
C GLU A 66 -22.26 27.14 48.60
N ASN A 67 -22.21 27.00 47.28
CA ASN A 67 -21.76 28.06 46.37
C ASN A 67 -22.74 28.26 45.20
N PRO A 68 -24.00 28.67 45.46
CA PRO A 68 -25.01 28.90 44.42
C PRO A 68 -24.68 30.13 43.56
N VAL A 69 -25.41 30.29 42.45
CA VAL A 69 -25.42 31.55 41.69
C VAL A 69 -25.93 32.67 42.60
N PRO A 70 -25.26 33.83 42.69
CA PRO A 70 -25.73 34.97 43.49
C PRO A 70 -27.17 35.36 43.14
N GLU A 71 -28.01 35.67 44.13
CA GLU A 71 -29.44 35.92 43.94
C GLU A 71 -29.72 37.01 42.88
N GLU A 72 -28.93 38.08 42.89
CA GLU A 72 -29.00 39.19 41.92
C GLU A 72 -28.77 38.74 40.47
N GLU A 73 -27.99 37.67 40.27
CA GLU A 73 -27.69 37.11 38.96
C GLU A 73 -28.67 36.01 38.54
N GLN A 74 -29.52 35.49 39.43
CA GLN A 74 -30.41 34.38 39.09
C GLN A 74 -31.53 34.80 38.13
N GLU A 75 -32.09 36.00 38.31
CA GLU A 75 -33.22 36.50 37.53
C GLU A 75 -32.92 36.52 36.01
N GLN A 76 -31.68 36.83 35.62
CA GLN A 76 -31.26 36.87 34.21
C GLN A 76 -31.35 35.50 33.50
N TYR A 77 -31.29 34.40 34.26
CA TYR A 77 -31.39 33.04 33.73
C TYR A 77 -32.84 32.53 33.70
N TYR A 78 -33.74 33.19 34.42
CA TYR A 78 -35.17 32.90 34.42
C TYR A 78 -35.95 33.74 33.41
N ALA A 79 -35.54 34.98 33.15
CA ALA A 79 -36.28 35.93 32.32
C ALA A 79 -36.43 35.48 30.85
N GLU A 80 -35.34 35.12 30.17
CA GLU A 80 -35.35 34.75 28.75
C GLU A 80 -34.51 33.49 28.45
N PRO A 81 -34.94 32.30 28.90
CA PRO A 81 -34.14 31.08 28.76
C PRO A 81 -33.91 30.65 27.30
N ALA A 82 -34.82 31.00 26.39
CA ALA A 82 -34.69 30.71 24.96
C ALA A 82 -33.52 31.45 24.30
N GLU A 83 -33.15 32.65 24.80
CA GLU A 83 -32.06 33.45 24.22
C GLU A 83 -30.69 32.78 24.36
N TYR A 84 -30.48 32.01 25.43
CA TYR A 84 -29.25 31.24 25.60
C TYR A 84 -29.13 30.12 24.55
N TRP A 85 -30.25 29.49 24.20
CA TRP A 85 -30.27 28.51 23.10
C TRP A 85 -30.18 29.17 21.72
N ASN A 86 -30.78 30.36 21.53
CA ASN A 86 -30.60 31.15 20.31
C ASN A 86 -29.11 31.46 20.08
N LYS A 87 -28.41 31.97 21.09
CA LYS A 87 -26.96 32.22 21.06
C LYS A 87 -26.17 30.94 20.79
N PHE A 88 -26.55 29.83 21.42
CA PHE A 88 -25.92 28.53 21.22
C PHE A 88 -26.02 28.07 19.76
N TYR A 89 -27.22 28.07 19.17
CA TYR A 89 -27.44 27.62 17.80
C TYR A 89 -26.96 28.62 16.74
N GLN A 90 -26.92 29.92 17.05
CA GLN A 90 -26.31 30.92 16.18
C GLN A 90 -24.80 30.65 16.02
N LYS A 91 -24.13 30.23 17.10
CA LYS A 91 -22.70 29.91 17.09
C LYS A 91 -22.40 28.54 16.47
N ASN A 92 -23.22 27.54 16.78
CA ASN A 92 -22.90 26.15 16.48
C ASN A 92 -23.63 25.58 15.24
N GLU A 93 -24.77 26.15 14.86
CA GLU A 93 -25.66 25.63 13.82
C GLU A 93 -25.96 24.13 14.04
N ASN A 94 -25.79 23.29 13.03
CA ASN A 94 -25.98 21.84 13.10
C ASN A 94 -24.69 21.05 13.41
N ARG A 95 -23.62 21.70 13.87
CA ARG A 95 -22.27 21.09 13.99
C ARG A 95 -21.97 20.48 15.36
N PHE A 96 -22.70 20.88 16.41
CA PHE A 96 -22.38 20.50 17.79
C PHE A 96 -22.92 19.12 18.17
N PHE A 97 -24.23 18.90 18.01
CA PHE A 97 -24.86 17.61 18.32
C PHE A 97 -24.81 16.70 17.10
N LYS A 98 -24.49 15.41 17.34
CA LYS A 98 -24.51 14.37 16.31
C LYS A 98 -25.92 13.81 16.16
N ASP A 99 -26.20 13.30 14.96
CA ASP A 99 -27.43 12.56 14.66
C ASP A 99 -27.61 11.37 15.61
N ARG A 100 -28.81 11.28 16.20
CA ARG A 100 -29.15 10.36 17.29
C ARG A 100 -29.51 8.96 16.77
N ASN A 101 -28.67 8.42 15.89
CA ASN A 101 -28.84 7.09 15.26
C ASN A 101 -28.90 5.92 16.26
N TRP A 102 -28.45 6.12 17.50
CA TRP A 102 -28.54 5.15 18.59
C TRP A 102 -29.97 4.98 19.12
N LEU A 103 -30.89 5.93 18.88
CA LEU A 103 -32.29 5.83 19.30
C LEU A 103 -33.00 4.60 18.71
N LYS A 104 -32.52 4.05 17.58
CA LYS A 104 -33.08 2.82 17.01
C LYS A 104 -32.85 1.58 17.88
N LEU A 105 -31.82 1.63 18.73
CA LEU A 105 -31.50 0.56 19.66
C LEU A 105 -32.27 0.79 20.97
N GLU A 106 -32.37 2.03 21.44
CA GLU A 106 -33.04 2.31 22.72
C GLU A 106 -34.58 2.39 22.60
N PHE A 107 -35.10 2.88 21.47
CA PHE A 107 -36.54 3.00 21.18
C PHE A 107 -36.86 2.36 19.82
N PRO A 108 -36.82 1.02 19.69
CA PRO A 108 -37.14 0.34 18.44
C PRO A 108 -38.56 0.66 17.94
N GLU A 109 -39.50 0.95 18.83
CA GLU A 109 -40.88 1.33 18.52
C GLU A 109 -40.94 2.66 17.76
N LEU A 110 -40.08 3.63 18.08
CA LEU A 110 -40.00 4.89 17.33
C LEU A 110 -39.67 4.61 15.87
N PHE A 111 -38.74 3.69 15.61
CA PHE A 111 -38.33 3.33 14.26
C PHE A 111 -39.31 2.36 13.58
N SER A 112 -40.16 1.65 14.35
CA SER A 112 -41.26 0.87 13.78
C SER A 112 -42.27 1.74 13.03
N THR A 113 -42.44 3.01 13.44
CA THR A 113 -43.29 3.98 12.70
C THR A 113 -42.78 4.28 11.30
N SER A 114 -41.50 3.99 11.05
CA SER A 114 -40.82 4.22 9.79
C SER A 114 -40.90 3.03 8.82
N GLU A 115 -41.48 1.91 9.25
CA GLU A 115 -41.64 0.71 8.42
C GLU A 115 -42.77 0.87 7.38
N ALA A 116 -42.60 0.29 6.19
CA ALA A 116 -43.55 0.44 5.08
C ALA A 116 -44.98 -0.05 5.40
N THR A 117 -45.14 -0.90 6.41
CA THR A 117 -46.42 -1.47 6.86
C THR A 117 -47.03 -0.73 8.06
N ALA A 118 -46.38 0.30 8.60
CA ALA A 118 -46.81 0.96 9.84
C ALA A 118 -48.07 1.85 9.69
N GLY A 119 -48.51 2.08 8.45
CA GLY A 119 -49.66 2.95 8.14
C GLY A 119 -49.41 4.41 8.50
N LYS A 120 -50.48 5.20 8.60
CA LYS A 120 -50.39 6.63 8.94
C LYS A 120 -49.88 6.82 10.37
N LYS A 121 -48.71 7.45 10.52
CA LYS A 121 -48.06 7.67 11.81
C LYS A 121 -47.63 9.13 11.98
N ARG A 122 -47.92 9.69 13.15
CA ARG A 122 -47.54 11.07 13.52
C ARG A 122 -46.61 11.05 14.73
N VAL A 123 -45.39 11.56 14.54
CA VAL A 123 -44.37 11.63 15.59
C VAL A 123 -44.07 13.10 15.87
N PHE A 124 -43.90 13.47 17.14
CA PHE A 124 -43.50 14.83 17.51
C PHE A 124 -42.18 14.83 18.27
N GLU A 125 -41.13 15.39 17.67
CA GLU A 125 -39.87 15.71 18.37
C GLU A 125 -40.00 17.10 19.01
N ILE A 126 -40.07 17.15 20.34
CA ILE A 126 -40.09 18.38 21.12
C ILE A 126 -38.66 18.63 21.62
N GLY A 127 -38.15 19.86 21.52
CA GLY A 127 -36.72 20.16 21.67
C GLY A 127 -35.89 19.63 20.50
N CYS A 128 -36.33 19.91 19.27
CA CYS A 128 -35.75 19.33 18.07
C CYS A 128 -34.32 19.79 17.79
N GLY A 129 -33.88 20.93 18.34
CA GLY A 129 -32.56 21.48 18.13
C GLY A 129 -32.25 21.66 16.64
N ALA A 130 -31.20 20.99 16.16
CA ALA A 130 -30.84 20.98 14.73
C ALA A 130 -31.48 19.82 13.93
N GLY A 131 -32.50 19.14 14.48
CA GLY A 131 -33.22 18.04 13.82
C GLY A 131 -32.52 16.68 13.91
N ASN A 132 -31.65 16.48 14.91
CA ASN A 132 -30.80 15.29 15.02
C ASN A 132 -31.56 13.99 15.31
N THR A 133 -32.87 14.01 15.62
CA THR A 133 -33.73 12.82 15.63
C THR A 133 -34.62 12.74 14.41
N MET A 134 -35.28 13.86 14.05
CA MET A 134 -36.18 13.95 12.90
C MET A 134 -35.50 13.51 11.59
N TYR A 135 -34.31 14.04 11.26
CA TYR A 135 -33.66 13.69 10.00
C TYR A 135 -33.30 12.20 9.91
N PRO A 136 -32.63 11.59 10.91
CA PRO A 136 -32.39 10.15 10.87
C PRO A 136 -33.66 9.30 10.77
N LEU A 137 -34.73 9.70 11.47
CA LEU A 137 -36.01 8.98 11.43
C LEU A 137 -36.64 9.04 10.02
N LEU A 138 -36.69 10.22 9.40
CA LEU A 138 -37.28 10.43 8.07
C LEU A 138 -36.42 9.83 6.95
N GLU A 139 -35.09 9.92 7.06
CA GLU A 139 -34.15 9.36 6.06
C GLU A 139 -34.18 7.84 6.01
N GLN A 140 -34.38 7.19 7.16
CA GLN A 140 -34.46 5.73 7.25
C GLN A 140 -35.88 5.21 7.00
N SER A 141 -36.87 6.09 6.99
CA SER A 141 -38.27 5.74 6.82
C SER A 141 -38.59 5.21 5.43
N GLN A 142 -39.23 4.04 5.41
CA GLN A 142 -39.86 3.43 4.25
C GLN A 142 -41.38 3.68 4.23
N ASN A 143 -41.91 4.31 5.29
CA ASN A 143 -43.31 4.65 5.43
C ASN A 143 -43.61 6.00 4.74
N PRO A 144 -44.33 6.02 3.61
CA PRO A 144 -44.70 7.26 2.95
C PRO A 144 -45.66 8.12 3.79
N ASP A 145 -46.42 7.51 4.72
CA ASP A 145 -47.44 8.16 5.55
C ASP A 145 -46.92 8.55 6.95
N LEU A 146 -45.61 8.47 7.17
CA LEU A 146 -44.97 9.00 8.38
C LEU A 146 -44.82 10.51 8.26
N PHE A 147 -45.40 11.24 9.22
CA PHE A 147 -45.26 12.69 9.36
C PHE A 147 -44.59 13.04 10.68
N VAL A 148 -43.57 13.89 10.65
CA VAL A 148 -42.82 14.30 11.85
C VAL A 148 -42.98 15.78 12.13
N TYR A 149 -43.57 16.11 13.28
CA TYR A 149 -43.55 17.47 13.82
C TYR A 149 -42.24 17.69 14.59
N ALA A 150 -41.68 18.88 14.51
CA ALA A 150 -40.43 19.23 15.19
C ALA A 150 -40.55 20.63 15.79
N ALA A 151 -40.52 20.73 17.12
CA ALA A 151 -40.61 22.02 17.79
C ALA A 151 -39.42 22.27 18.69
N ASP A 152 -39.02 23.54 18.77
CA ASP A 152 -38.05 24.03 19.74
C ASP A 152 -38.49 25.42 20.20
N TYR A 153 -38.28 25.75 21.47
CA TYR A 153 -38.55 27.11 21.96
C TYR A 153 -37.51 28.13 21.47
N SER A 154 -36.37 27.67 20.94
CA SER A 154 -35.37 28.49 20.30
C SER A 154 -35.74 28.71 18.84
N LYS A 155 -36.01 29.97 18.49
CA LYS A 155 -36.22 30.37 17.10
C LYS A 155 -35.02 30.01 16.22
N THR A 156 -33.80 30.21 16.71
CA THR A 156 -32.59 29.91 15.93
C THR A 156 -32.42 28.41 15.67
N ALA A 157 -32.80 27.54 16.61
CA ALA A 157 -32.78 26.09 16.40
C ALA A 157 -33.74 25.69 15.25
N VAL A 158 -34.97 26.23 15.27
CA VAL A 158 -35.96 26.01 14.20
C VAL A 158 -35.47 26.56 12.87
N ASP A 159 -34.86 27.75 12.84
CA ASP A 159 -34.26 28.33 11.64
C ASP A 159 -33.14 27.41 11.06
N VAL A 160 -32.36 26.75 11.91
CA VAL A 160 -31.35 25.75 11.48
C VAL A 160 -31.99 24.53 10.83
N VAL A 161 -33.12 24.04 11.37
CA VAL A 161 -33.90 22.94 10.77
C VAL A 161 -34.48 23.37 9.42
N LEU A 162 -35.14 24.52 9.36
CA LEU A 162 -35.75 25.02 8.13
C LEU A 162 -34.72 25.35 7.03
N GLY A 163 -33.53 25.83 7.41
CA GLY A 163 -32.43 26.13 6.49
C GLY A 163 -31.68 24.89 5.98
N ASN A 164 -31.94 23.71 6.52
CA ASN A 164 -31.27 22.49 6.12
C ASN A 164 -31.85 21.96 4.81
N LYS A 165 -30.97 21.63 3.84
CA LYS A 165 -31.35 21.08 2.52
C LYS A 165 -32.14 19.76 2.58
N LYS A 166 -32.11 19.06 3.71
CA LYS A 166 -32.84 17.82 3.96
C LYS A 166 -34.26 18.04 4.48
N TYR A 167 -34.64 19.27 4.82
CA TYR A 167 -35.98 19.58 5.28
C TYR A 167 -36.99 19.36 4.15
N ASP A 168 -38.04 18.59 4.46
CA ASP A 168 -39.09 18.23 3.50
C ASP A 168 -40.46 18.60 4.11
N PRO A 169 -41.08 19.72 3.70
CA PRO A 169 -42.35 20.17 4.26
C PRO A 169 -43.52 19.23 3.95
N THR A 170 -43.34 18.25 3.05
CA THR A 170 -44.37 17.24 2.76
C THR A 170 -44.39 16.10 3.79
N ARG A 171 -43.30 15.92 4.53
CA ARG A 171 -43.12 14.85 5.52
C ARG A 171 -42.81 15.34 6.92
N SER A 172 -42.55 16.64 7.09
CA SER A 172 -42.35 17.26 8.39
C SER A 172 -42.85 18.69 8.48
N CYS A 173 -43.05 19.15 9.71
CA CYS A 173 -43.39 20.53 10.03
C CYS A 173 -42.56 20.99 11.22
N ALA A 174 -41.69 21.99 11.01
CA ALA A 174 -40.89 22.59 12.07
C ALA A 174 -41.40 23.98 12.47
N PHE A 175 -41.56 24.25 13.77
CA PHE A 175 -42.11 25.52 14.29
C PHE A 175 -41.60 25.85 15.69
N VAL A 176 -41.68 27.12 16.08
CA VAL A 176 -41.27 27.59 17.42
C VAL A 176 -42.40 27.36 18.41
N TRP A 177 -42.14 26.63 19.47
CA TRP A 177 -43.11 26.41 20.55
C TRP A 177 -42.42 26.00 21.85
N ASP A 178 -42.91 26.54 22.97
CA ASP A 178 -42.47 26.19 24.32
C ASP A 178 -43.39 25.13 24.92
N LEU A 179 -42.81 24.00 25.32
CA LEU A 179 -43.51 22.87 25.93
C LEU A 179 -44.30 23.25 27.18
N SER A 180 -43.86 24.29 27.90
CA SER A 180 -44.51 24.80 29.11
C SER A 180 -45.59 25.86 28.85
N SER A 181 -45.94 26.13 27.59
CA SER A 181 -46.99 27.08 27.23
C SER A 181 -48.36 26.68 27.80
N SER A 182 -49.26 27.66 27.98
CA SER A 182 -50.64 27.40 28.42
C SER A 182 -51.47 26.60 27.40
N GLU A 183 -51.09 26.63 26.13
CA GLU A 183 -51.80 25.96 25.03
C GLU A 183 -50.85 25.08 24.20
N ILE A 184 -51.43 24.04 23.58
CA ILE A 184 -50.74 23.18 22.60
C ILE A 184 -50.55 23.95 21.28
N PRO A 185 -49.56 23.59 20.44
CA PRO A 185 -49.34 24.29 19.17
C PRO A 185 -50.53 24.16 18.24
N LYS A 186 -50.83 25.23 17.49
CA LYS A 186 -51.91 25.26 16.49
C LYS A 186 -51.73 24.23 15.36
N GLU A 187 -50.49 23.76 15.14
CA GLU A 187 -50.14 22.75 14.16
C GLU A 187 -50.53 21.33 14.60
N ILE A 188 -50.84 21.14 15.90
CA ILE A 188 -51.13 19.85 16.52
C ILE A 188 -52.56 19.82 17.02
N GLU A 189 -53.38 18.95 16.42
CA GLU A 189 -54.70 18.64 16.95
C GLU A 189 -54.59 17.82 18.25
N PRO A 190 -55.47 18.04 19.25
CA PRO A 190 -55.55 17.18 20.42
C PRO A 190 -55.70 15.70 20.06
N GLU A 191 -55.10 14.82 20.85
CA GLU A 191 -55.18 13.36 20.68
C GLU A 191 -54.82 12.86 19.26
N SER A 192 -53.86 13.50 18.60
CA SER A 192 -53.53 13.20 17.19
C SER A 192 -52.17 12.55 16.97
N LEU A 193 -51.31 12.51 17.99
CA LEU A 193 -49.95 11.98 17.91
C LEU A 193 -49.89 10.50 18.30
N ASP A 194 -49.13 9.71 17.54
CA ASP A 194 -48.82 8.32 17.89
C ASP A 194 -47.65 8.25 18.88
N MET A 195 -46.65 9.13 18.73
CA MET A 195 -45.47 9.17 19.58
C MET A 195 -44.94 10.58 19.82
N ILE A 196 -44.46 10.85 21.02
CA ILE A 196 -43.73 12.07 21.40
C ILE A 196 -42.30 11.68 21.81
N VAL A 197 -41.30 12.42 21.32
CA VAL A 197 -39.89 12.20 21.61
C VAL A 197 -39.32 13.39 22.36
N LEU A 198 -38.74 13.13 23.53
CA LEU A 198 -38.17 14.12 24.46
C LEU A 198 -36.75 13.70 24.84
N ILE A 199 -35.74 14.30 24.20
CA ILE A 199 -34.33 13.99 24.46
C ILE A 199 -33.62 15.23 25.00
N PHE A 200 -33.29 15.23 26.29
CA PHE A 200 -32.68 16.35 27.04
C PHE A 200 -33.53 17.63 27.05
N VAL A 201 -34.84 17.47 27.26
CA VAL A 201 -35.83 18.55 27.15
C VAL A 201 -36.32 18.99 28.53
N LEU A 202 -36.80 18.06 29.35
CA LEU A 202 -37.36 18.41 30.66
C LEU A 202 -36.29 18.98 31.59
N SER A 203 -35.03 18.55 31.45
CA SER A 203 -33.93 19.15 32.19
C SER A 203 -33.68 20.62 31.87
N ALA A 204 -34.08 21.12 30.69
CA ALA A 204 -33.92 22.53 30.33
C ALA A 204 -35.03 23.43 30.93
N LEU A 205 -36.13 22.83 31.38
CA LEU A 205 -37.25 23.50 32.03
C LEU A 205 -36.98 23.71 33.52
N ALA A 206 -37.50 24.80 34.07
CA ALA A 206 -37.51 24.99 35.51
C ALA A 206 -38.54 24.03 36.16
N PRO A 207 -38.34 23.59 37.42
CA PRO A 207 -39.25 22.65 38.09
C PRO A 207 -40.72 23.04 38.06
N GLU A 208 -41.02 24.33 38.15
CA GLU A 208 -42.38 24.89 38.16
C GLU A 208 -43.09 24.73 36.80
N GLN A 209 -42.34 24.46 35.73
CA GLN A 209 -42.86 24.33 34.36
C GLN A 209 -43.26 22.89 34.00
N TRP A 210 -42.85 21.89 34.81
CA TRP A 210 -43.02 20.49 34.44
C TRP A 210 -44.48 20.01 34.42
N ASP A 211 -45.29 20.45 35.38
CA ASP A 211 -46.72 20.05 35.43
C ASP A 211 -47.46 20.48 34.17
N GLN A 212 -47.19 21.70 33.70
CA GLN A 212 -47.77 22.23 32.46
C GLN A 212 -47.26 21.48 31.24
N ALA A 213 -45.95 21.18 31.19
CA ALA A 213 -45.34 20.38 30.13
C ALA A 213 -46.00 18.99 30.00
N ILE A 214 -46.21 18.30 31.13
CA ILE A 214 -46.81 16.96 31.16
C ILE A 214 -48.28 17.00 30.74
N LYS A 215 -49.04 18.02 31.17
CA LYS A 215 -50.43 18.24 30.71
C LYS A 215 -50.51 18.44 29.19
N ASN A 216 -49.59 19.20 28.62
CA ASN A 216 -49.53 19.41 27.16
C ASN A 216 -49.19 18.12 26.42
N ILE A 217 -48.22 17.34 26.90
CA ILE A 217 -47.88 16.02 26.32
C ILE A 217 -49.11 15.10 26.33
N TYR A 218 -49.83 15.04 27.45
CA TYR A 218 -51.05 14.23 27.58
C TYR A 218 -52.15 14.67 26.60
N LYS A 219 -52.36 15.98 26.45
CA LYS A 219 -53.41 16.54 25.57
C LYS A 219 -53.17 16.26 24.08
N MET A 220 -51.91 16.15 23.64
CA MET A 220 -51.57 15.94 22.22
C MET A 220 -51.52 14.46 21.80
N LEU A 221 -51.32 13.55 22.76
CA LEU A 221 -51.08 12.14 22.50
C LEU A 221 -52.41 11.37 22.37
N LYS A 222 -52.46 10.40 21.45
CA LYS A 222 -53.60 9.47 21.34
C LYS A 222 -53.65 8.55 22.57
N PRO A 223 -54.83 8.06 22.98
CA PRO A 223 -54.92 6.92 23.89
C PRO A 223 -54.06 5.74 23.39
N GLY A 224 -53.18 5.20 24.25
CA GLY A 224 -52.21 4.16 23.87
C GLY A 224 -50.94 4.67 23.15
N GLY A 225 -50.82 5.97 22.88
CA GLY A 225 -49.62 6.57 22.29
C GLY A 225 -48.43 6.54 23.27
N LEU A 226 -47.21 6.66 22.73
CA LEU A 226 -45.98 6.49 23.50
C LEU A 226 -45.20 7.80 23.66
N VAL A 227 -44.64 8.03 24.85
CA VAL A 227 -43.61 9.06 25.06
C VAL A 227 -42.27 8.37 25.25
N MET A 228 -41.30 8.75 24.42
CA MET A 228 -39.91 8.29 24.47
C MET A 228 -39.07 9.38 25.10
N PHE A 229 -38.65 9.14 26.34
CA PHE A 229 -37.98 10.13 27.16
C PHE A 229 -36.55 9.71 27.51
N ARG A 230 -35.60 10.65 27.35
CA ARG A 230 -34.22 10.49 27.82
C ARG A 230 -33.69 11.81 28.36
N ASP A 231 -33.15 11.79 29.58
CA ASP A 231 -32.58 12.99 30.18
C ASP A 231 -31.38 12.70 31.11
N TYR A 232 -30.85 13.73 31.78
CA TYR A 232 -29.71 13.61 32.70
C TYR A 232 -30.14 13.02 34.05
N GLY A 233 -29.49 11.93 34.46
CA GLY A 233 -29.69 11.34 35.78
C GLY A 233 -28.84 12.02 36.86
N ARG A 234 -29.26 11.87 38.11
CA ARG A 234 -28.53 12.32 39.28
C ARG A 234 -27.11 11.74 39.29
N TYR A 235 -26.16 12.57 39.72
CA TYR A 235 -24.73 12.29 39.75
C TYR A 235 -24.08 12.01 38.40
N ASP A 236 -24.74 12.34 37.26
CA ASP A 236 -24.06 12.30 35.98
C ASP A 236 -22.81 13.20 36.01
N LEU A 237 -21.75 12.79 35.32
CA LEU A 237 -20.51 13.56 35.28
C LEU A 237 -20.68 15.00 34.81
N ALA A 238 -21.74 15.32 34.05
CA ALA A 238 -22.10 16.70 33.77
C ALA A 238 -22.45 17.49 35.04
N GLN A 239 -23.17 16.89 35.99
CA GLN A 239 -23.48 17.48 37.30
C GLN A 239 -22.20 17.64 38.14
N LEU A 240 -21.43 16.55 38.27
CA LEU A 240 -20.26 16.51 39.16
C LEU A 240 -19.09 17.39 38.72
N ARG A 241 -19.15 17.95 37.51
CA ARG A 241 -18.13 18.86 36.95
C ARG A 241 -18.47 20.34 37.11
N PHE A 242 -19.66 20.67 37.58
CA PHE A 242 -19.98 22.07 37.85
C PHE A 242 -19.07 22.62 38.93
N LYS A 243 -18.52 23.80 38.63
CA LYS A 243 -17.74 24.60 39.56
C LYS A 243 -18.70 25.46 40.39
N LYS A 244 -18.14 26.17 41.37
CA LYS A 244 -18.84 27.19 42.16
C LYS A 244 -19.61 28.18 41.28
N ASN A 245 -20.70 28.72 41.79
CA ASN A 245 -21.56 29.74 41.17
C ASN A 245 -22.25 29.25 39.90
N ARG A 246 -22.75 28.01 39.91
CA ARG A 246 -23.48 27.40 38.78
C ARG A 246 -24.81 26.77 39.16
N LEU A 247 -25.10 26.63 40.45
CA LEU A 247 -26.36 26.07 40.95
C LEU A 247 -27.39 27.19 41.09
N LEU A 248 -28.55 27.05 40.44
CA LEU A 248 -29.70 27.96 40.59
C LEU A 248 -30.62 27.51 41.73
N LYS A 249 -31.01 26.23 41.70
CA LYS A 249 -31.82 25.55 42.73
C LYS A 249 -31.27 24.15 42.92
N GLU A 250 -31.73 23.44 43.94
CA GLU A 250 -31.29 22.07 44.19
C GLU A 250 -31.40 21.21 42.91
N ASN A 251 -30.26 20.69 42.45
CA ASN A 251 -30.12 19.88 41.24
C ASN A 251 -30.40 20.59 39.90
N PHE A 252 -30.59 21.92 39.93
CA PHE A 252 -30.82 22.77 38.77
C PHE A 252 -29.66 23.75 38.56
N TYR A 253 -29.01 23.67 37.40
CA TYR A 253 -27.75 24.38 37.14
C TYR A 253 -27.77 25.18 35.85
N ILE A 254 -26.87 26.15 35.76
CA ILE A 254 -26.49 26.84 34.52
C ILE A 254 -25.19 26.27 33.93
N ARG A 255 -25.19 26.05 32.62
CA ARG A 255 -24.02 25.63 31.83
C ARG A 255 -23.11 26.82 31.53
N GLY A 256 -21.92 26.51 30.99
CA GLY A 256 -20.94 27.52 30.60
C GLY A 256 -21.42 28.48 29.49
N ASP A 257 -22.42 28.07 28.70
CA ASP A 257 -23.09 28.87 27.68
C ASP A 257 -24.37 29.58 28.20
N GLY A 258 -24.68 29.43 29.49
CA GLY A 258 -25.87 30.00 30.13
C GLY A 258 -27.15 29.19 29.97
N THR A 259 -27.14 28.08 29.21
CA THR A 259 -28.29 27.18 29.14
C THR A 259 -28.50 26.42 30.45
N ARG A 260 -29.74 26.03 30.75
CA ARG A 260 -30.11 25.40 32.03
C ARG A 260 -30.13 23.87 31.94
N VAL A 261 -29.91 23.20 33.06
CA VAL A 261 -30.00 21.73 33.16
C VAL A 261 -30.39 21.28 34.57
N TYR A 262 -31.40 20.43 34.66
CA TYR A 262 -31.80 19.68 35.84
C TYR A 262 -31.28 18.23 35.79
N PHE A 263 -31.00 17.63 36.96
CA PHE A 263 -30.57 16.23 37.08
C PHE A 263 -31.58 15.41 37.89
N PHE A 264 -32.20 14.42 37.26
CA PHE A 264 -33.34 13.70 37.82
C PHE A 264 -32.94 12.37 38.49
N THR A 265 -33.70 11.98 39.50
CA THR A 265 -33.79 10.58 39.96
C THR A 265 -34.86 9.82 39.17
N SER A 266 -34.80 8.49 39.21
CA SER A 266 -35.77 7.63 38.51
C SER A 266 -37.17 7.76 39.13
N GLU A 267 -37.21 7.98 40.44
CA GLU A 267 -38.39 8.15 41.27
C GLU A 267 -39.07 9.49 41.02
N GLU A 268 -38.31 10.60 40.95
CA GLU A 268 -38.83 11.94 40.62
C GLU A 268 -39.59 11.93 39.29
N ILE A 269 -38.97 11.38 38.23
CA ILE A 269 -39.59 11.32 36.91
C ILE A 269 -40.81 10.41 36.89
N ALA A 270 -40.74 9.25 37.56
CA ALA A 270 -41.88 8.35 37.67
C ALA A 270 -43.05 9.02 38.39
N ALA A 271 -42.79 9.78 39.46
CA ALA A 271 -43.80 10.53 40.20
C ALA A 271 -44.42 11.65 39.35
N MET A 272 -43.60 12.38 38.58
CA MET A 272 -44.07 13.45 37.69
C MET A 272 -45.07 12.94 36.64
N PHE A 273 -44.78 11.81 35.97
CA PHE A 273 -45.67 11.25 34.95
C PHE A 273 -46.85 10.45 35.52
N LYS A 274 -46.74 9.91 36.74
CA LYS A 274 -47.88 9.30 37.45
C LYS A 274 -48.86 10.33 38.01
N GLY A 275 -48.40 11.55 38.27
CA GLY A 275 -49.18 12.61 38.89
C GLY A 275 -49.29 12.41 40.40
N SER A 276 -48.75 13.34 41.18
CA SER A 276 -48.66 13.23 42.64
C SER A 276 -49.98 13.49 43.39
N ASN A 277 -51.08 13.83 42.71
CA ASN A 277 -52.35 14.26 43.33
C ASN A 277 -53.62 13.90 42.52
N GLN A 278 -53.62 12.83 41.72
CA GLN A 278 -54.81 12.41 40.94
C GLN A 278 -55.26 10.99 41.29
N GLU A 279 -56.58 10.75 41.37
CA GLU A 279 -57.19 9.43 41.66
C GLU A 279 -56.82 8.36 40.61
N LYS A 280 -56.38 8.78 39.42
CA LYS A 280 -55.87 7.90 38.35
C LYS A 280 -54.62 8.51 37.70
N PRO A 281 -53.57 7.72 37.46
CA PRO A 281 -52.35 8.22 36.82
C PRO A 281 -52.58 8.50 35.33
N LEU A 282 -52.03 9.63 34.84
CA LEU A 282 -52.16 10.08 33.44
C LEU A 282 -51.42 9.16 32.46
N PHE A 283 -50.30 8.59 32.89
CA PHE A 283 -49.46 7.71 32.08
C PHE A 283 -49.17 6.40 32.81
N GLU A 284 -49.03 5.34 32.04
CA GLU A 284 -48.52 4.06 32.50
C GLU A 284 -47.04 3.94 32.17
N ILE A 285 -46.23 3.50 33.14
CA ILE A 285 -44.79 3.33 32.95
C ILE A 285 -44.51 1.94 32.34
N GLU A 286 -44.13 1.95 31.07
CA GLU A 286 -43.72 0.76 30.32
C GLU A 286 -42.29 0.34 30.71
N GLN A 287 -41.39 1.32 30.81
CA GLN A 287 -39.98 1.10 31.16
C GLN A 287 -39.42 2.31 31.90
N ASN A 288 -38.69 2.07 32.98
CA ASN A 288 -37.93 3.08 33.71
C ASN A 288 -36.54 2.51 34.00
N ALA A 289 -35.52 2.99 33.29
CA ALA A 289 -34.18 2.42 33.36
C ALA A 289 -33.12 3.50 33.48
N VAL A 290 -32.21 3.32 34.44
CA VAL A 290 -31.00 4.14 34.59
C VAL A 290 -29.85 3.44 33.88
N ASP A 291 -29.13 4.17 33.03
CA ASP A 291 -28.03 3.63 32.24
C ASP A 291 -26.69 4.12 32.77
N ARG A 292 -26.00 3.27 33.54
CA ARG A 292 -24.68 3.55 34.08
C ARG A 292 -23.61 3.12 33.08
N ARG A 293 -22.90 4.09 32.49
CA ARG A 293 -21.85 3.85 31.49
C ARG A 293 -20.50 4.35 31.98
N LEU A 294 -19.46 3.54 31.83
CA LEU A 294 -18.07 3.96 32.05
C LEU A 294 -17.41 4.27 30.72
N ILE A 295 -17.12 5.53 30.45
CA ILE A 295 -16.35 5.97 29.28
C ILE A 295 -14.90 6.16 29.70
N VAL A 296 -13.95 5.67 28.91
CA VAL A 296 -12.52 5.83 29.22
C VAL A 296 -11.78 6.56 28.11
N ASN A 297 -10.95 7.53 28.51
CA ASN A 297 -9.93 8.08 27.64
C ASN A 297 -8.65 7.26 27.82
N ARG A 298 -8.40 6.34 26.88
CA ARG A 298 -7.27 5.40 26.93
C ARG A 298 -5.91 6.09 26.84
N GLN A 299 -5.82 7.22 26.13
CA GLN A 299 -4.58 7.98 25.99
C GLN A 299 -4.19 8.70 27.29
N ARG A 300 -5.16 9.24 28.01
CA ARG A 300 -4.95 9.98 29.27
C ARG A 300 -5.16 9.13 30.53
N LYS A 301 -5.52 7.85 30.37
CA LYS A 301 -5.97 6.94 31.43
C LYS A 301 -7.06 7.55 32.34
N LEU A 302 -8.03 8.25 31.75
CA LEU A 302 -9.12 8.90 32.50
C LEU A 302 -10.39 8.05 32.44
N LYS A 303 -11.00 7.77 33.60
CA LYS A 303 -12.34 7.16 33.75
C LYS A 303 -13.41 8.27 33.82
N MET A 304 -14.53 8.09 33.14
CA MET A 304 -15.64 9.05 33.07
C MET A 304 -16.97 8.31 33.14
N TYR A 305 -17.61 8.33 34.30
CA TYR A 305 -18.90 7.69 34.52
C TYR A 305 -20.04 8.58 34.01
N ARG A 306 -21.02 8.02 33.31
CA ARG A 306 -22.20 8.72 32.80
C ARG A 306 -23.43 7.99 33.30
N THR A 307 -24.44 8.71 33.72
CA THR A 307 -25.70 8.15 34.27
C THR A 307 -26.93 8.75 33.59
N PRO A 308 -27.04 8.76 32.23
CA PRO A 308 -28.30 9.11 31.59
C PRO A 308 -29.37 8.09 31.97
N PHE A 309 -30.63 8.51 32.01
CA PHE A 309 -31.75 7.61 32.23
C PHE A 309 -32.73 7.67 31.05
N THR A 310 -33.46 6.58 30.87
CA THR A 310 -34.42 6.38 29.78
C THR A 310 -35.74 5.94 30.38
N LEU A 311 -36.83 6.62 30.00
CA LEU A 311 -38.19 6.30 30.39
C LEU A 311 -39.03 6.10 29.13
N LYS A 312 -39.80 5.01 29.10
CA LYS A 312 -40.85 4.77 28.13
C LYS A 312 -42.16 4.71 28.88
N ILE A 313 -43.12 5.51 28.44
CA ILE A 313 -44.46 5.55 29.03
C ILE A 313 -45.50 5.52 27.92
N SER A 314 -46.64 4.91 28.21
CA SER A 314 -47.81 4.90 27.36
C SER A 314 -48.91 5.74 28.01
N GLN A 315 -49.70 6.44 27.19
CA GLN A 315 -50.97 6.97 27.67
C GLN A 315 -51.94 5.80 27.82
N GLN A 316 -52.72 5.74 28.90
CA GLN A 316 -53.62 4.62 29.14
C GLN A 316 -54.53 4.36 27.92
N SER A 317 -54.49 3.14 27.39
CA SER A 317 -55.36 2.72 26.29
C SER A 317 -56.69 2.20 26.84
N MET A 318 -57.81 2.57 26.20
CA MET A 318 -59.01 1.74 26.29
C MET A 318 -58.78 0.50 25.41
N SER A 319 -58.84 -0.69 26.01
CA SER A 319 -58.38 -1.97 25.48
C SER A 319 -58.93 -2.36 24.09
N SER A 320 -58.07 -2.83 23.18
CA SER A 320 -58.38 -3.97 22.28
C SER A 320 -57.12 -4.56 21.60
N SER A 321 -57.11 -5.89 21.50
CA SER A 321 -56.03 -6.84 21.20
C SER A 321 -55.75 -7.11 19.71
N THR A 322 -54.67 -7.91 19.47
CA THR A 322 -54.25 -8.69 18.26
C THR A 322 -53.13 -8.03 17.42
N GLY A 323 -52.07 -8.68 16.92
CA GLY A 323 -51.64 -10.09 16.83
C GLY A 323 -51.08 -10.38 15.42
N ALA A 324 -49.93 -11.10 15.31
CA ALA A 324 -49.33 -11.75 14.11
C ALA A 324 -48.50 -10.86 13.14
N SER A 325 -47.46 -11.33 12.41
CA SER A 325 -46.67 -12.58 12.40
C SER A 325 -45.35 -12.36 11.62
N VAL A 326 -44.36 -13.21 11.92
CA VAL A 326 -43.01 -13.23 11.37
C VAL A 326 -42.96 -14.05 10.09
N SER A 327 -42.84 -13.40 8.92
CA SER A 327 -42.54 -14.10 7.65
C SER A 327 -41.67 -13.28 6.65
N ASN A 328 -41.47 -11.98 6.86
CA ASN A 328 -40.93 -11.08 5.80
C ASN A 328 -39.43 -10.74 5.86
N LYS A 329 -38.66 -11.29 6.82
CA LYS A 329 -37.26 -10.88 7.07
C LYS A 329 -36.28 -11.17 5.92
N ASN A 330 -36.54 -12.19 5.10
CA ASN A 330 -35.64 -12.55 4.00
C ASN A 330 -35.83 -11.72 2.73
N GLN A 331 -37.05 -11.23 2.45
CA GLN A 331 -37.31 -10.39 1.28
C GLN A 331 -36.86 -8.93 1.48
N LEU A 332 -36.95 -8.40 2.70
CA LEU A 332 -36.52 -7.04 3.03
C LEU A 332 -34.99 -6.86 3.01
N ARG A 333 -34.23 -7.91 3.35
CA ARG A 333 -32.76 -7.90 3.30
C ARG A 333 -32.23 -7.79 1.87
N GLN A 334 -32.98 -8.32 0.89
CA GLN A 334 -32.69 -8.18 -0.54
C GLN A 334 -32.94 -6.75 -1.04
N ARG A 335 -34.07 -6.13 -0.66
CA ARG A 335 -34.43 -4.77 -1.08
C ARG A 335 -33.55 -3.67 -0.45
N ARG A 336 -32.99 -3.90 0.74
CA ARG A 336 -32.07 -2.97 1.42
C ARG A 336 -30.68 -2.93 0.77
N LYS A 337 -30.20 -4.08 0.25
CA LYS A 337 -28.99 -4.15 -0.61
C LYS A 337 -29.18 -3.29 -1.87
N GLU A 338 -30.35 -3.36 -2.50
CA GLU A 338 -30.64 -2.61 -3.73
C GLU A 338 -30.66 -1.08 -3.56
N ARG A 339 -31.04 -0.54 -2.39
CA ARG A 339 -31.04 0.92 -2.16
C ARG A 339 -29.65 1.50 -1.91
N VAL A 340 -28.76 0.78 -1.23
CA VAL A 340 -27.34 1.18 -1.07
C VAL A 340 -26.62 1.15 -2.42
N LEU A 341 -26.94 0.14 -3.25
CA LEU A 341 -26.52 0.06 -4.65
C LEU A 341 -26.96 1.30 -5.47
N LYS A 342 -28.20 1.80 -5.27
CA LYS A 342 -28.73 2.99 -5.96
C LYS A 342 -28.08 4.33 -5.57
N GLY A 343 -27.51 4.46 -4.37
CA GLY A 343 -26.75 5.66 -3.97
C GLY A 343 -25.38 5.74 -4.66
N LEU A 344 -24.76 4.57 -4.90
CA LEU A 344 -23.50 4.40 -5.62
C LEU A 344 -23.67 4.43 -7.16
N ASP A 345 -24.91 4.41 -7.66
CA ASP A 345 -25.23 4.50 -9.09
C ASP A 345 -24.85 5.86 -9.71
N LYS A 346 -24.72 6.93 -8.92
CA LYS A 346 -24.28 8.25 -9.44
C LYS A 346 -22.80 8.31 -9.83
N LEU A 347 -21.97 7.36 -9.38
CA LEU A 347 -20.52 7.30 -9.64
C LEU A 347 -20.10 6.11 -10.52
N ALA A 348 -20.97 5.11 -10.70
CA ALA A 348 -20.64 3.88 -11.42
C ALA A 348 -21.36 3.80 -12.78
N PRO A 349 -20.79 3.09 -13.78
CA PRO A 349 -21.38 2.97 -15.11
C PRO A 349 -22.83 2.47 -15.08
N PRO A 350 -23.69 2.89 -16.04
CA PRO A 350 -25.00 2.27 -16.21
C PRO A 350 -24.82 0.76 -16.47
N LEU A 351 -25.63 -0.05 -15.77
CA LEU A 351 -25.65 -1.50 -15.96
C LEU A 351 -26.33 -1.83 -17.29
N LEU A 352 -25.66 -2.60 -18.15
CA LEU A 352 -26.28 -3.18 -19.34
C LEU A 352 -27.23 -4.32 -18.93
N PRO A 353 -28.28 -4.64 -19.72
CA PRO A 353 -29.17 -5.77 -19.46
C PRO A 353 -28.41 -7.10 -19.32
N SER A 354 -28.82 -8.02 -18.43
CA SER A 354 -28.05 -9.24 -18.08
C SER A 354 -27.65 -10.08 -19.30
N ASN A 355 -28.56 -10.31 -20.24
CA ASN A 355 -28.30 -11.07 -21.47
C ASN A 355 -27.28 -10.37 -22.39
N LYS A 356 -27.29 -9.02 -22.41
CA LYS A 356 -26.28 -8.24 -23.14
C LYS A 356 -24.92 -8.27 -22.43
N VAL A 357 -24.89 -8.26 -21.10
CA VAL A 357 -23.66 -8.37 -20.30
C VAL A 357 -23.00 -9.74 -20.49
N GLU A 358 -23.78 -10.82 -20.46
CA GLU A 358 -23.27 -12.19 -20.61
C GLU A 358 -22.78 -12.45 -22.03
N THR A 359 -23.54 -12.02 -23.04
CA THR A 359 -23.12 -12.10 -24.46
C THR A 359 -21.86 -11.26 -24.69
N GLN A 360 -21.77 -10.07 -24.11
CA GLN A 360 -20.59 -9.21 -24.21
C GLN A 360 -19.37 -9.82 -23.52
N LYS A 361 -19.53 -10.43 -22.33
CA LYS A 361 -18.47 -11.17 -21.64
C LYS A 361 -17.97 -12.36 -22.44
N ARG A 362 -18.88 -13.13 -23.06
CA ARG A 362 -18.51 -14.26 -23.93
C ARG A 362 -17.69 -13.78 -25.13
N ASN A 363 -18.10 -12.68 -25.76
CA ASN A 363 -17.37 -12.09 -26.87
C ASN A 363 -16.00 -11.54 -26.42
N ASP A 364 -15.91 -10.89 -25.26
CA ASP A 364 -14.65 -10.39 -24.71
C ASP A 364 -13.67 -11.55 -24.41
N TRP A 365 -14.16 -12.68 -23.90
CA TRP A 365 -13.36 -13.90 -23.73
C TRP A 365 -12.87 -14.48 -25.06
N PHE A 366 -13.77 -14.60 -26.04
CA PHE A 366 -13.39 -15.09 -27.38
C PHE A 366 -12.31 -14.20 -28.02
N ILE A 367 -12.49 -12.86 -27.97
CA ILE A 367 -11.48 -11.90 -28.45
C ILE A 367 -10.17 -12.06 -27.68
N SER A 368 -10.22 -12.27 -26.36
CA SER A 368 -9.02 -12.45 -25.54
C SER A 368 -8.24 -13.71 -25.92
N VAL A 369 -8.93 -14.81 -26.21
CA VAL A 369 -8.29 -16.04 -26.71
C VAL A 369 -7.65 -15.78 -28.07
N LEU A 370 -8.36 -15.13 -29.01
CA LEU A 370 -7.79 -14.77 -30.31
C LEU A 370 -6.57 -13.86 -30.19
N LEU A 371 -6.63 -12.83 -29.34
CA LEU A 371 -5.50 -11.94 -29.06
C LEU A 371 -4.33 -12.70 -28.45
N THR A 372 -4.58 -13.69 -27.59
CA THR A 372 -3.54 -14.52 -26.99
C THR A 372 -2.86 -15.39 -28.05
N LEU A 373 -3.63 -16.08 -28.89
CA LEU A 373 -3.09 -16.88 -30.00
C LEU A 373 -2.30 -16.02 -30.99
N TRP A 374 -2.80 -14.82 -31.30
CA TRP A 374 -2.11 -13.88 -32.16
C TRP A 374 -0.81 -13.34 -31.53
N ALA A 375 -0.84 -13.01 -30.24
CA ALA A 375 0.34 -12.62 -29.49
C ALA A 375 1.37 -13.76 -29.41
N CYS A 376 0.94 -15.02 -29.28
CA CYS A 376 1.82 -16.19 -29.37
C CYS A 376 2.55 -16.22 -30.72
N TYR A 377 1.82 -16.07 -31.83
CA TYR A 377 2.43 -16.05 -33.17
C TYR A 377 3.51 -14.97 -33.27
N ILE A 378 3.21 -13.74 -32.84
CA ILE A 378 4.17 -12.64 -32.88
C ILE A 378 5.36 -12.87 -31.95
N ARG A 379 5.12 -13.10 -30.66
CA ARG A 379 6.20 -13.13 -29.65
C ARG A 379 7.07 -14.39 -29.71
N LEU A 380 6.56 -15.51 -30.23
CA LEU A 380 7.32 -16.76 -30.39
C LEU A 380 7.95 -16.89 -31.78
N TRP A 381 7.67 -15.97 -32.70
CA TRP A 381 8.28 -15.97 -34.03
C TRP A 381 9.81 -16.00 -33.91
N LYS A 382 10.41 -17.03 -34.51
CA LYS A 382 11.86 -17.29 -34.50
C LYS A 382 12.51 -17.16 -33.11
N ILE A 383 11.84 -17.60 -32.05
CA ILE A 383 12.32 -17.46 -30.66
C ILE A 383 13.74 -18.02 -30.42
N SER A 384 14.14 -19.04 -31.20
CA SER A 384 15.49 -19.61 -31.19
C SER A 384 16.57 -18.68 -31.76
N GLN A 385 16.20 -17.64 -32.50
CA GLN A 385 17.14 -16.70 -33.10
C GLN A 385 17.29 -15.43 -32.23
N PRO A 386 18.52 -14.95 -31.97
CA PRO A 386 19.81 -15.57 -32.30
C PRO A 386 20.15 -16.70 -31.32
N ALA A 387 20.89 -17.72 -31.79
CA ALA A 387 21.36 -18.82 -30.95
C ALA A 387 22.62 -18.45 -30.13
N SER A 388 22.70 -17.20 -29.68
CA SER A 388 23.81 -16.69 -28.88
C SER A 388 23.34 -15.70 -27.82
N VAL A 389 24.21 -15.44 -26.86
CA VAL A 389 23.98 -14.53 -25.74
C VAL A 389 23.79 -13.10 -26.24
N VAL A 390 22.79 -12.41 -25.68
CA VAL A 390 22.41 -11.02 -26.02
C VAL A 390 22.69 -10.09 -24.84
N PHE A 391 22.84 -8.78 -25.08
CA PHE A 391 23.22 -7.72 -24.12
C PHE A 391 23.00 -8.02 -22.63
N ASP A 392 21.77 -8.06 -22.14
CA ASP A 392 21.48 -8.27 -20.71
C ASP A 392 21.26 -9.76 -20.34
N GLU A 393 21.23 -10.68 -21.32
CA GLU A 393 21.21 -12.13 -21.05
C GLU A 393 22.51 -12.58 -20.36
N VAL A 394 23.62 -11.87 -20.58
CA VAL A 394 24.90 -12.08 -19.87
C VAL A 394 24.70 -12.08 -18.35
N HIS A 395 23.87 -11.16 -17.87
CA HIS A 395 23.61 -10.99 -16.45
C HIS A 395 22.57 -11.99 -15.95
N PHE A 396 21.39 -12.02 -16.56
CA PHE A 396 20.27 -12.83 -16.03
C PHE A 396 20.43 -14.32 -16.27
N GLY A 397 21.04 -14.73 -17.39
CA GLY A 397 21.48 -16.10 -17.61
C GLY A 397 22.58 -16.50 -16.61
N GLY A 398 23.57 -15.62 -16.40
CA GLY A 398 24.62 -15.83 -15.40
C GLY A 398 24.06 -15.97 -13.97
N PHE A 399 23.05 -15.19 -13.59
CA PHE A 399 22.38 -15.33 -12.30
C PHE A 399 21.62 -16.66 -12.20
N ALA A 400 20.99 -17.13 -13.28
CA ALA A 400 20.37 -18.44 -13.30
C ALA A 400 21.39 -19.56 -13.03
N SER A 401 22.57 -19.51 -13.67
CA SER A 401 23.68 -20.42 -13.37
C SER A 401 24.09 -20.38 -11.89
N LYS A 402 24.16 -19.18 -11.29
CA LYS A 402 24.52 -19.03 -9.87
C LYS A 402 23.49 -19.63 -8.91
N TYR A 403 22.19 -19.50 -9.20
CA TYR A 403 21.14 -20.17 -8.42
C TYR A 403 21.22 -21.70 -8.53
N ILE A 404 21.42 -22.23 -9.74
CA ILE A 404 21.52 -23.69 -9.95
C ILE A 404 22.74 -24.25 -9.24
N ASN A 405 23.86 -23.53 -9.31
CA ASN A 405 25.10 -23.86 -8.60
C ASN A 405 25.08 -23.51 -7.12
N LYS A 406 23.97 -22.99 -6.56
CA LYS A 406 23.82 -22.61 -5.15
C LYS A 406 24.81 -21.56 -4.62
N LYS A 407 25.48 -20.81 -5.51
CA LYS A 407 26.53 -19.83 -5.17
C LYS A 407 25.97 -18.44 -4.95
N PHE A 408 26.18 -17.89 -3.75
CA PHE A 408 25.74 -16.57 -3.38
C PHE A 408 26.30 -15.47 -4.30
N PHE A 409 25.43 -14.53 -4.66
CA PHE A 409 25.77 -13.40 -5.50
C PHE A 409 25.01 -12.15 -5.07
N MET A 410 25.58 -10.99 -5.37
CA MET A 410 24.97 -9.69 -5.11
C MET A 410 24.56 -9.07 -6.45
N ASP A 411 23.32 -8.60 -6.52
CA ASP A 411 22.75 -7.87 -7.65
C ASP A 411 21.86 -6.73 -7.14
N VAL A 412 21.70 -5.68 -7.95
CA VAL A 412 20.91 -4.50 -7.58
C VAL A 412 19.40 -4.72 -7.61
N HIS A 413 18.93 -5.79 -8.25
CA HIS A 413 17.50 -6.08 -8.36
C HIS A 413 17.05 -7.11 -7.31
N PRO A 414 15.81 -6.99 -6.80
CA PRO A 414 15.17 -8.04 -6.02
C PRO A 414 15.13 -9.41 -6.73
N PRO A 415 14.97 -10.52 -5.98
CA PRO A 415 15.33 -11.85 -6.49
C PRO A 415 14.27 -12.55 -7.35
N LEU A 416 12.98 -12.18 -7.26
CA LEU A 416 11.87 -13.00 -7.80
C LEU A 416 12.03 -13.33 -9.28
N ALA A 417 12.23 -12.32 -10.13
CA ALA A 417 12.34 -12.54 -11.58
C ALA A 417 13.53 -13.46 -11.93
N LYS A 418 14.65 -13.30 -11.22
CA LYS A 418 15.84 -14.14 -11.42
C LYS A 418 15.60 -15.58 -10.94
N MET A 419 14.92 -15.76 -9.82
CA MET A 419 14.53 -17.08 -9.32
C MET A 419 13.55 -17.79 -10.28
N MET A 420 12.61 -17.06 -10.89
CA MET A 420 11.68 -17.62 -11.87
C MET A 420 12.40 -18.07 -13.16
N ILE A 421 13.37 -17.29 -13.63
CA ILE A 421 14.24 -17.68 -14.77
C ILE A 421 15.08 -18.91 -14.39
N ALA A 422 15.71 -18.92 -13.21
CA ALA A 422 16.51 -20.04 -12.72
C ALA A 422 15.68 -21.33 -12.57
N TRP A 423 14.49 -21.23 -11.99
CA TRP A 423 13.55 -22.34 -11.87
C TRP A 423 13.17 -22.90 -13.24
N THR A 424 12.86 -22.02 -14.20
CA THR A 424 12.57 -22.45 -15.58
C THR A 424 13.76 -23.16 -16.20
N ALA A 425 14.97 -22.59 -16.07
CA ALA A 425 16.19 -23.17 -16.59
C ALA A 425 16.46 -24.56 -16.00
N GLN A 426 16.27 -24.73 -14.69
CA GLN A 426 16.42 -26.01 -14.00
C GLN A 426 15.40 -27.05 -14.45
N VAL A 427 14.11 -26.67 -14.59
CA VAL A 427 13.04 -27.57 -15.04
C VAL A 427 13.30 -28.09 -16.46
N VAL A 428 13.93 -27.29 -17.33
CA VAL A 428 14.25 -27.69 -18.70
C VAL A 428 15.63 -28.35 -18.85
N GLY A 429 16.30 -28.68 -17.74
CA GLY A 429 17.53 -29.47 -17.72
C GLY A 429 18.83 -28.67 -17.83
N PHE A 430 18.82 -27.35 -17.61
CA PHE A 430 20.07 -26.58 -17.52
C PHE A 430 20.80 -26.89 -16.21
N ASN A 431 22.09 -27.25 -16.30
CA ASN A 431 22.91 -27.65 -15.16
C ASN A 431 23.78 -26.51 -14.57
N GLY A 432 23.71 -25.30 -15.13
CA GLY A 432 24.45 -24.14 -14.62
C GLY A 432 25.94 -24.09 -14.99
N SER A 433 26.45 -24.98 -15.86
CA SER A 433 27.88 -25.00 -16.24
C SER A 433 28.28 -23.92 -17.25
N PHE A 434 27.31 -23.39 -18.02
CA PHE A 434 27.58 -22.37 -19.04
C PHE A 434 27.86 -21.00 -18.45
N ASP A 435 28.90 -20.36 -18.98
CA ASP A 435 29.39 -19.06 -18.55
C ASP A 435 28.92 -17.93 -19.48
N PHE A 436 28.01 -17.11 -18.98
CA PHE A 436 27.34 -16.03 -19.72
C PHE A 436 28.19 -14.74 -19.80
N LYS A 437 29.50 -14.84 -20.06
CA LYS A 437 30.42 -13.68 -19.96
C LYS A 437 30.30 -12.67 -21.10
N GLU A 438 30.11 -13.12 -22.32
CA GLU A 438 30.24 -12.27 -23.52
C GLU A 438 28.98 -12.31 -24.40
N ILE A 439 28.68 -11.16 -25.01
CA ILE A 439 27.60 -11.06 -26.00
C ILE A 439 28.09 -11.75 -27.28
N GLY A 440 27.25 -12.63 -27.85
CA GLY A 440 27.57 -13.36 -29.07
C GLY A 440 28.15 -14.76 -28.85
N THR A 441 28.41 -15.17 -27.60
CA THR A 441 28.76 -16.55 -27.23
C THR A 441 27.64 -17.49 -27.65
N ASP A 442 28.00 -18.59 -28.29
CA ASP A 442 27.07 -19.54 -28.89
C ASP A 442 26.44 -20.48 -27.85
N TYR A 443 25.12 -20.67 -27.92
CA TYR A 443 24.40 -21.56 -26.99
C TYR A 443 24.42 -23.03 -27.43
N LEU A 444 24.55 -23.30 -28.74
CA LEU A 444 24.41 -24.64 -29.31
C LEU A 444 25.62 -25.52 -28.97
N SER A 445 26.83 -24.98 -29.10
CA SER A 445 28.08 -25.66 -28.74
C SER A 445 28.09 -26.19 -27.30
N SER A 446 27.48 -25.46 -26.38
CA SER A 446 27.41 -25.79 -24.96
C SER A 446 26.08 -26.43 -24.54
N HIS A 447 25.23 -26.80 -25.49
CA HIS A 447 23.94 -27.48 -25.26
C HIS A 447 23.02 -26.77 -24.25
N VAL A 448 23.02 -25.44 -24.23
CA VAL A 448 22.20 -24.66 -23.30
C VAL A 448 20.74 -24.68 -23.77
N PRO A 449 19.76 -25.05 -22.93
CA PRO A 449 18.34 -25.04 -23.30
C PRO A 449 17.75 -23.62 -23.23
N TYR A 450 18.34 -22.67 -23.98
CA TYR A 450 17.96 -21.24 -23.95
C TYR A 450 16.57 -20.98 -24.55
N VAL A 451 16.11 -21.82 -25.48
CA VAL A 451 14.83 -21.64 -26.17
C VAL A 451 13.64 -21.71 -25.20
N PRO A 452 13.45 -22.77 -24.39
CA PRO A 452 12.39 -22.79 -23.39
C PRO A 452 12.47 -21.63 -22.37
N ILE A 453 13.68 -21.21 -21.99
CA ILE A 453 13.86 -20.06 -21.07
C ILE A 453 13.36 -18.77 -21.72
N ARG A 454 13.69 -18.53 -23.00
CA ARG A 454 13.16 -17.41 -23.77
C ARG A 454 11.65 -17.50 -23.99
N VAL A 455 11.10 -18.71 -24.20
CA VAL A 455 9.66 -18.94 -24.28
C VAL A 455 8.98 -18.52 -22.98
N PHE A 456 9.54 -18.84 -21.82
CA PHE A 456 9.00 -18.39 -20.54
C PHE A 456 8.95 -16.86 -20.42
N CYS A 457 10.02 -16.15 -20.77
CA CYS A 457 9.99 -14.68 -20.83
C CYS A 457 8.95 -14.17 -21.84
N ALA A 458 8.85 -14.80 -23.01
CA ALA A 458 7.89 -14.43 -24.05
C ALA A 458 6.44 -14.64 -23.59
N LEU A 459 6.14 -15.70 -22.83
CA LEU A 459 4.82 -15.97 -22.26
C LEU A 459 4.32 -14.83 -21.38
N ASN A 460 5.21 -14.22 -20.57
CA ASN A 460 4.87 -13.04 -19.77
C ASN A 460 4.47 -11.85 -20.66
N GLY A 461 5.14 -11.67 -21.79
CA GLY A 461 4.78 -10.67 -22.80
C GLY A 461 3.51 -10.97 -23.59
N ILE A 462 3.25 -12.25 -23.87
CA ILE A 462 2.02 -12.73 -24.51
C ILE A 462 0.82 -12.43 -23.63
N LEU A 463 0.89 -12.77 -22.34
CA LEU A 463 -0.20 -12.55 -21.38
C LEU A 463 -0.47 -11.07 -21.11
N LEU A 464 0.52 -10.19 -21.30
CA LEU A 464 0.35 -8.74 -21.17
C LEU A 464 -0.64 -8.16 -22.22
N VAL A 465 -0.72 -8.76 -23.41
CA VAL A 465 -1.60 -8.31 -24.50
C VAL A 465 -3.09 -8.45 -24.13
N PRO A 466 -3.65 -9.64 -23.86
CA PRO A 466 -5.06 -9.77 -23.45
C PRO A 466 -5.31 -9.07 -22.11
N MET A 467 -4.32 -8.98 -21.23
CA MET A 467 -4.46 -8.25 -19.97
C MET A 467 -4.69 -6.75 -20.21
N SER A 468 -3.97 -6.13 -21.15
CA SER A 468 -4.21 -4.73 -21.55
C SER A 468 -5.60 -4.50 -22.15
N TYR A 469 -6.09 -5.46 -22.93
CA TYR A 469 -7.46 -5.47 -23.44
C TYR A 469 -8.44 -5.45 -22.27
N TRP A 470 -8.30 -6.39 -21.32
CA TRP A 470 -9.15 -6.45 -20.13
C TRP A 470 -9.02 -5.22 -19.24
N THR A 471 -7.86 -4.60 -19.14
CA THR A 471 -7.65 -3.34 -18.39
C THR A 471 -8.53 -2.24 -18.97
N ILE A 472 -8.55 -2.06 -20.30
CA ILE A 472 -9.39 -1.06 -20.96
C ILE A 472 -10.88 -1.41 -20.89
N ARG A 473 -11.25 -2.68 -21.10
CA ARG A 473 -12.64 -3.15 -20.98
C ARG A 473 -13.18 -2.98 -19.56
N SER A 474 -12.39 -3.32 -18.56
CA SER A 474 -12.75 -3.22 -17.15
C SER A 474 -12.83 -1.76 -16.69
N SER A 475 -12.08 -0.85 -17.31
CA SER A 475 -12.24 0.61 -17.12
C SER A 475 -13.48 1.20 -17.77
N GLY A 476 -14.29 0.39 -18.48
CA GLY A 476 -15.58 0.79 -19.04
C GLY A 476 -15.53 1.35 -20.46
N PHE A 477 -14.42 1.15 -21.18
CA PHE A 477 -14.25 1.59 -22.58
C PHE A 477 -14.72 0.53 -23.58
N SER A 478 -14.94 0.93 -24.84
CA SER A 478 -15.47 0.03 -25.86
C SER A 478 -14.47 -1.07 -26.28
N VAL A 479 -15.00 -2.13 -26.91
CA VAL A 479 -14.19 -3.19 -27.53
C VAL A 479 -13.18 -2.63 -28.53
N LYS A 480 -13.53 -1.55 -29.25
CA LYS A 480 -12.65 -0.95 -30.27
C LYS A 480 -11.42 -0.32 -29.64
N ALA A 481 -11.62 0.46 -28.57
CA ALA A 481 -10.53 1.04 -27.78
C ALA A 481 -9.61 -0.05 -27.20
N ALA A 482 -10.20 -1.12 -26.65
CA ALA A 482 -9.45 -2.23 -26.08
C ALA A 482 -8.65 -3.03 -27.12
N ILE A 483 -9.23 -3.28 -28.31
CA ILE A 483 -8.52 -3.91 -29.44
C ILE A 483 -7.34 -3.03 -29.86
N LEU A 484 -7.55 -1.72 -30.04
CA LEU A 484 -6.46 -0.82 -30.42
C LEU A 484 -5.29 -0.89 -29.42
N THR A 485 -5.58 -0.79 -28.13
CA THR A 485 -4.57 -0.91 -27.06
C THR A 485 -3.82 -2.23 -27.12
N ALA A 486 -4.54 -3.35 -27.26
CA ALA A 486 -3.94 -4.68 -27.32
C ALA A 486 -3.02 -4.83 -28.55
N PHE A 487 -3.46 -4.35 -29.71
CA PHE A 487 -2.65 -4.36 -30.93
C PHE A 487 -1.44 -3.44 -30.83
N MET A 488 -1.58 -2.24 -30.23
CA MET A 488 -0.44 -1.36 -29.97
C MET A 488 0.61 -2.03 -29.09
N ILE A 489 0.23 -2.77 -28.04
CA ILE A 489 1.17 -3.53 -27.20
C ILE A 489 1.73 -4.78 -27.92
N CYS A 490 0.90 -5.45 -28.72
CA CYS A 490 1.30 -6.63 -29.48
C CYS A 490 2.38 -6.31 -30.52
N TYR A 491 2.23 -5.17 -31.22
CA TYR A 491 3.08 -4.69 -32.31
C TYR A 491 4.07 -3.59 -31.91
N GLU A 492 4.33 -3.45 -30.60
CA GLU A 492 5.34 -2.55 -30.09
C GLU A 492 6.73 -3.23 -30.14
N ASN A 493 7.57 -2.84 -31.11
CA ASN A 493 8.87 -3.46 -31.38
C ASN A 493 9.78 -3.54 -30.15
N GLY A 494 9.78 -2.50 -29.30
CA GLY A 494 10.61 -2.45 -28.10
C GLY A 494 10.19 -3.49 -27.05
N LEU A 495 8.87 -3.67 -26.87
CA LEU A 495 8.30 -4.70 -26.01
C LEU A 495 8.51 -6.10 -26.58
N VAL A 496 8.37 -6.28 -27.90
CA VAL A 496 8.64 -7.58 -28.54
C VAL A 496 10.11 -7.97 -28.33
N THR A 497 11.04 -7.05 -28.58
CA THR A 497 12.49 -7.26 -28.43
C THR A 497 12.85 -7.61 -26.99
N ASN A 498 12.31 -6.87 -26.03
CA ASN A 498 12.61 -7.08 -24.62
C ASN A 498 12.03 -8.42 -24.13
N ASN A 499 10.75 -8.69 -24.42
CA ASN A 499 10.06 -9.83 -23.83
C ASN A 499 10.48 -11.20 -24.37
N ARG A 500 11.10 -11.27 -25.55
CA ARG A 500 11.52 -12.54 -26.17
C ARG A 500 12.89 -13.05 -25.71
N LEU A 501 13.63 -12.23 -24.97
CA LEU A 501 14.98 -12.54 -24.49
C LEU A 501 14.96 -12.88 -23.00
N ILE A 502 16.05 -13.43 -22.48
CA ILE A 502 16.19 -13.80 -21.06
C ILE A 502 16.40 -12.53 -20.21
N LEU A 503 15.32 -11.74 -20.06
CA LEU A 503 15.31 -10.44 -19.37
C LEU A 503 14.21 -10.39 -18.30
N LEU A 504 14.49 -9.69 -17.20
CA LEU A 504 13.53 -9.53 -16.10
C LEU A 504 12.39 -8.55 -16.39
N ASP A 505 12.54 -7.67 -17.39
CA ASP A 505 11.57 -6.61 -17.66
C ASP A 505 10.23 -7.19 -18.18
N SER A 506 10.28 -8.35 -18.84
CA SER A 506 9.10 -9.09 -19.29
C SER A 506 8.18 -9.50 -18.12
N ILE A 507 8.78 -10.06 -17.07
CA ILE A 507 8.13 -10.51 -15.84
C ILE A 507 7.65 -9.28 -15.03
N LEU A 508 8.48 -8.24 -14.95
CA LEU A 508 8.11 -6.97 -14.32
C LEU A 508 6.86 -6.36 -14.96
N LEU A 509 6.82 -6.28 -16.29
CA LEU A 509 5.69 -5.73 -17.03
C LEU A 509 4.43 -6.58 -16.87
N PHE A 510 4.56 -7.90 -16.86
CA PHE A 510 3.46 -8.80 -16.58
C PHE A 510 2.85 -8.53 -15.21
N PHE A 511 3.64 -8.50 -14.14
CA PHE A 511 3.12 -8.23 -12.79
C PHE A 511 2.62 -6.78 -12.64
N THR A 512 3.22 -5.82 -13.33
CA THR A 512 2.73 -4.44 -13.38
C THR A 512 1.33 -4.37 -14.01
N GLY A 513 1.15 -4.96 -15.21
CA GLY A 513 -0.15 -5.04 -15.88
C GLY A 513 -1.17 -5.81 -15.04
N PHE A 514 -0.74 -6.89 -14.40
CA PHE A 514 -1.59 -7.74 -13.56
C PHE A 514 -2.13 -6.92 -12.39
N THR A 515 -1.24 -6.22 -11.68
CA THR A 515 -1.59 -5.37 -10.54
C THR A 515 -2.60 -4.30 -10.92
N LEU A 516 -2.42 -3.64 -12.07
CA LEU A 516 -3.35 -2.63 -12.55
C LEU A 516 -4.72 -3.20 -12.91
N LEU A 517 -4.76 -4.35 -13.59
CA LEU A 517 -6.01 -5.02 -13.90
C LEU A 517 -6.75 -5.43 -12.61
N MET A 518 -6.03 -6.01 -11.64
CA MET A 518 -6.61 -6.39 -10.34
C MET A 518 -7.16 -5.16 -9.62
N TRP A 519 -6.42 -4.05 -9.63
CA TRP A 519 -6.87 -2.79 -9.03
C TRP A 519 -8.14 -2.23 -9.70
N ILE A 520 -8.23 -2.27 -11.03
CA ILE A 520 -9.44 -1.84 -11.75
C ILE A 520 -10.61 -2.77 -11.44
N ASN A 521 -10.37 -4.08 -11.33
CA ASN A 521 -11.43 -5.02 -10.95
C ASN A 521 -11.88 -4.82 -9.49
N PHE A 522 -10.96 -4.46 -8.60
CA PHE A 522 -11.27 -4.02 -7.24
C PHE A 522 -12.13 -2.76 -7.24
N ARG A 523 -11.75 -1.74 -8.04
CA ARG A 523 -12.55 -0.51 -8.25
C ARG A 523 -13.95 -0.81 -8.76
N ASN A 524 -14.08 -1.80 -9.64
CA ASN A 524 -15.38 -2.23 -10.16
C ASN A 524 -16.28 -2.87 -9.08
N GLN A 525 -15.72 -3.29 -7.94
CA GLN A 525 -16.48 -3.75 -6.77
C GLN A 525 -16.93 -2.61 -5.84
N ILE A 526 -16.85 -1.34 -6.24
CA ILE A 526 -17.26 -0.21 -5.38
C ILE A 526 -18.72 -0.28 -4.92
N ARG A 527 -19.58 -0.97 -5.69
CA ARG A 527 -20.99 -1.25 -5.36
C ARG A 527 -21.20 -2.48 -4.47
N GLN A 528 -20.17 -3.30 -4.30
CA GLN A 528 -20.20 -4.60 -3.59
C GLN A 528 -19.10 -4.65 -2.53
N GLN A 529 -18.94 -3.57 -1.76
CA GLN A 529 -17.89 -3.43 -0.75
C GLN A 529 -17.95 -4.56 0.28
N PHE A 530 -16.79 -5.04 0.70
CA PHE A 530 -16.60 -6.09 1.71
C PHE A 530 -17.24 -7.46 1.40
N THR A 531 -17.68 -7.68 0.17
CA THR A 531 -18.02 -9.03 -0.32
C THR A 531 -16.75 -9.87 -0.51
N THR A 532 -16.91 -11.19 -0.66
CA THR A 532 -15.78 -12.10 -0.95
C THR A 532 -14.98 -11.63 -2.16
N TRP A 533 -15.65 -11.25 -3.26
CA TRP A 533 -14.98 -10.78 -4.46
C TRP A 533 -14.27 -9.43 -4.27
N TRP A 534 -14.81 -8.54 -3.43
CA TRP A 534 -14.11 -7.30 -3.07
C TRP A 534 -12.78 -7.59 -2.38
N TRP A 535 -12.77 -8.53 -1.42
CA TRP A 535 -11.56 -8.97 -0.74
C TRP A 535 -10.60 -9.71 -1.67
N VAL A 536 -11.10 -10.57 -2.55
CA VAL A 536 -10.29 -11.27 -3.55
C VAL A 536 -9.55 -10.26 -4.42
N TRP A 537 -10.24 -9.29 -5.05
CA TRP A 537 -9.56 -8.32 -5.91
C TRP A 537 -8.58 -7.43 -5.14
N LEU A 538 -8.91 -7.01 -3.91
CA LEU A 538 -8.01 -6.23 -3.07
C LEU A 538 -6.74 -7.02 -2.70
N ALA A 539 -6.90 -8.27 -2.29
CA ALA A 539 -5.79 -9.17 -1.96
C ALA A 539 -4.95 -9.48 -3.21
N MET A 540 -5.57 -9.73 -4.37
CA MET A 540 -4.85 -9.94 -5.63
C MET A 540 -4.08 -8.69 -6.07
N THR A 541 -4.58 -7.47 -5.82
CA THR A 541 -3.79 -6.24 -5.99
C THR A 541 -2.58 -6.25 -5.07
N GLY A 542 -2.76 -6.60 -3.79
CA GLY A 542 -1.67 -6.76 -2.82
C GLY A 542 -0.60 -7.76 -3.26
N ILE A 543 -1.04 -8.93 -3.74
CA ILE A 543 -0.16 -9.96 -4.31
C ILE A 543 0.60 -9.39 -5.50
N GLY A 544 -0.09 -8.73 -6.43
CA GLY A 544 0.52 -8.08 -7.57
C GLY A 544 1.59 -7.04 -7.18
N LEU A 545 1.30 -6.18 -6.20
CA LEU A 545 2.25 -5.20 -5.68
C LEU A 545 3.52 -5.86 -5.11
N GLY A 546 3.33 -6.89 -4.28
CA GLY A 546 4.44 -7.66 -3.69
C GLY A 546 5.31 -8.35 -4.74
N LEU A 547 4.69 -9.00 -5.73
CA LEU A 547 5.40 -9.65 -6.83
C LEU A 547 6.14 -8.63 -7.71
N THR A 548 5.49 -7.52 -8.06
CA THR A 548 6.08 -6.47 -8.92
C THR A 548 7.35 -5.89 -8.29
N VAL A 549 7.31 -5.48 -7.01
CA VAL A 549 8.49 -4.93 -6.33
C VAL A 549 9.57 -5.97 -6.10
N SER A 550 9.20 -7.25 -5.96
CA SER A 550 10.13 -8.37 -5.82
C SER A 550 10.86 -8.75 -7.11
N CYS A 551 10.43 -8.23 -8.27
CA CYS A 551 11.14 -8.35 -9.54
C CYS A 551 12.19 -7.25 -9.73
N LYS A 552 11.80 -5.97 -9.52
CA LYS A 552 12.64 -4.78 -9.70
C LYS A 552 12.10 -3.67 -8.82
N TRP A 553 12.97 -2.82 -8.26
CA TRP A 553 12.53 -1.66 -7.46
C TRP A 553 11.74 -0.59 -8.23
N VAL A 554 11.71 -0.66 -9.56
CA VAL A 554 10.74 0.12 -10.37
C VAL A 554 9.30 -0.22 -9.97
N GLY A 555 9.03 -1.42 -9.42
CA GLY A 555 7.74 -1.78 -8.83
C GLY A 555 7.32 -0.91 -7.63
N LEU A 556 8.24 -0.17 -6.99
CA LEU A 556 7.89 0.86 -6.00
C LEU A 556 7.02 1.97 -6.64
N PHE A 557 7.16 2.24 -7.93
CA PHE A 557 6.31 3.20 -8.65
C PHE A 557 4.90 2.65 -8.85
N THR A 558 4.74 1.34 -8.97
CA THR A 558 3.43 0.68 -8.97
C THR A 558 2.78 0.76 -7.59
N ILE A 559 3.56 0.55 -6.51
CA ILE A 559 3.10 0.80 -5.13
C ILE A 559 2.68 2.26 -4.95
N ALA A 560 3.48 3.22 -5.44
CA ALA A 560 3.11 4.64 -5.38
C ALA A 560 1.83 4.94 -6.18
N THR A 561 1.65 4.32 -7.35
CA THR A 561 0.45 4.48 -8.18
C THR A 561 -0.81 4.02 -7.47
N ILE A 562 -0.79 2.80 -6.92
CA ILE A 562 -1.91 2.28 -6.13
C ILE A 562 -2.08 3.09 -4.84
N GLY A 563 -0.99 3.46 -4.18
CA GLY A 563 -1.00 4.28 -2.97
C GLY A 563 -1.67 5.63 -3.16
N VAL A 564 -1.35 6.38 -4.23
CA VAL A 564 -2.01 7.65 -4.56
C VAL A 564 -3.49 7.43 -4.88
N ALA A 565 -3.84 6.36 -5.59
CA ALA A 565 -5.24 6.03 -5.87
C ALA A 565 -6.02 5.69 -4.59
N VAL A 566 -5.42 4.93 -3.66
CA VAL A 566 -5.96 4.62 -2.33
C VAL A 566 -6.13 5.88 -1.49
N LEU A 567 -5.13 6.75 -1.44
CA LEU A 567 -5.21 8.01 -0.69
C LEU A 567 -6.35 8.88 -1.21
N LYS A 568 -6.51 8.98 -2.53
CA LYS A 568 -7.63 9.67 -3.16
C LYS A 568 -8.98 9.02 -2.80
N GLU A 569 -9.08 7.70 -2.81
CA GLU A 569 -10.32 7.00 -2.38
C GLU A 569 -10.65 7.21 -0.92
N LEU A 570 -9.66 7.12 -0.03
CA LEU A 570 -9.85 7.34 1.39
C LEU A 570 -10.24 8.80 1.65
N TRP A 571 -9.65 9.74 0.91
CA TRP A 571 -10.04 11.15 0.94
C TRP A 571 -11.49 11.36 0.50
N ASP A 572 -11.90 10.74 -0.61
CA ASP A 572 -13.29 10.81 -1.09
C ASP A 572 -14.28 10.17 -0.09
N LEU A 573 -13.91 9.03 0.51
CA LEU A 573 -14.71 8.35 1.55
C LEU A 573 -14.83 9.20 2.82
N TRP A 574 -13.74 9.87 3.22
CA TRP A 574 -13.72 10.77 4.36
C TRP A 574 -14.57 12.03 4.11
N GLY A 575 -14.56 12.54 2.89
CA GLY A 575 -15.37 13.68 2.48
C GLY A 575 -16.85 13.36 2.28
N ASP A 576 -17.22 12.08 2.12
CA ASP A 576 -18.63 11.68 2.02
C ASP A 576 -19.26 11.61 3.42
N HIS A 577 -20.06 12.61 3.76
CA HIS A 577 -20.81 12.69 5.01
C HIS A 577 -21.79 11.52 5.24
N ARG A 578 -22.05 10.68 4.21
CA ARG A 578 -22.85 9.45 4.34
C ARG A 578 -22.06 8.26 4.85
N THR A 579 -20.73 8.31 4.81
CA THR A 579 -19.85 7.23 5.26
C THR A 579 -19.69 7.29 6.77
N GLU A 580 -20.12 6.25 7.49
CA GLU A 580 -19.85 6.13 8.92
C GLU A 580 -18.33 5.97 9.20
N MET A 581 -17.84 6.52 10.30
CA MET A 581 -16.43 6.42 10.71
C MET A 581 -15.96 4.96 10.87
N SER A 582 -16.84 4.07 11.34
CA SER A 582 -16.60 2.62 11.42
C SER A 582 -16.26 2.02 10.04
N THR A 583 -17.06 2.37 9.03
CA THR A 583 -16.86 1.96 7.63
C THR A 583 -15.55 2.50 7.07
N PHE A 584 -15.22 3.76 7.38
CA PHE A 584 -13.94 4.35 7.01
C PHE A 584 -12.75 3.59 7.63
N ILE A 585 -12.80 3.32 8.95
CA ILE A 585 -11.74 2.57 9.65
C ILE A 585 -11.61 1.17 9.07
N TYR A 586 -12.72 0.48 8.78
CA TYR A 586 -12.69 -0.84 8.18
C TYR A 586 -12.08 -0.82 6.77
N HIS A 587 -12.42 0.18 5.96
CA HIS A 587 -11.77 0.42 4.67
C HIS A 587 -10.28 0.71 4.78
N PHE A 588 -9.86 1.46 5.81
CA PHE A 588 -8.47 1.78 6.09
C PHE A 588 -7.70 0.50 6.45
N ILE A 589 -8.17 -0.25 7.47
CA ILE A 589 -7.53 -1.50 7.92
C ILE A 589 -7.45 -2.51 6.79
N ALA A 590 -8.54 -2.73 6.04
CA ALA A 590 -8.56 -3.65 4.91
C ALA A 590 -7.48 -3.33 3.87
N ARG A 591 -7.33 -2.05 3.52
CA ARG A 591 -6.30 -1.60 2.57
C ARG A 591 -4.89 -1.67 3.17
N THR A 592 -4.71 -1.38 4.46
CA THR A 592 -3.41 -1.54 5.14
C THR A 592 -2.97 -3.01 5.13
N VAL A 593 -3.86 -3.94 5.48
CA VAL A 593 -3.54 -5.37 5.48
C VAL A 593 -3.20 -5.85 4.08
N CYS A 594 -4.07 -5.60 3.10
CA CYS A 594 -3.89 -6.15 1.75
C CYS A 594 -2.86 -5.39 0.91
N LEU A 595 -2.67 -4.08 1.07
CA LEU A 595 -1.84 -3.27 0.18
C LEU A 595 -0.52 -2.79 0.83
N ILE A 596 -0.28 -3.11 2.09
CA ILE A 596 1.00 -2.84 2.78
C ILE A 596 1.56 -4.13 3.37
N ILE A 597 0.86 -4.75 4.32
CA ILE A 597 1.38 -5.91 5.05
C ILE A 597 1.62 -7.09 4.10
N LEU A 598 0.63 -7.45 3.29
CA LEU A 598 0.73 -8.57 2.34
C LEU A 598 1.87 -8.40 1.30
N PRO A 599 2.01 -7.25 0.59
CA PRO A 599 3.16 -7.01 -0.28
C PRO A 599 4.51 -7.12 0.43
N CYS A 600 4.62 -6.58 1.66
CA CYS A 600 5.84 -6.69 2.47
C CYS A 600 6.17 -8.14 2.81
N CYS A 601 5.16 -8.94 3.19
CA CYS A 601 5.33 -10.37 3.44
C CYS A 601 5.83 -11.12 2.20
N ILE A 602 5.26 -10.83 1.02
CA ILE A 602 5.69 -11.45 -0.25
C ILE A 602 7.14 -11.06 -0.59
N TYR A 603 7.49 -9.77 -0.43
CA TYR A 603 8.85 -9.30 -0.65
C TYR A 603 9.84 -10.02 0.26
N MET A 604 9.57 -10.08 1.57
CA MET A 604 10.43 -10.81 2.51
C MET A 604 10.48 -12.31 2.21
N ALA A 605 9.36 -12.94 1.84
CA ALA A 605 9.32 -14.35 1.46
C ALA A 605 10.21 -14.64 0.24
N CYS A 606 10.25 -13.75 -0.75
CA CYS A 606 11.16 -13.89 -1.89
C CYS A 606 12.64 -13.87 -1.46
N PHE A 607 13.01 -13.03 -0.49
CA PHE A 607 14.37 -13.02 0.06
C PHE A 607 14.66 -14.24 0.93
N LEU A 608 13.65 -14.75 1.66
CA LEU A 608 13.79 -15.98 2.44
C LEU A 608 14.13 -17.16 1.52
N ILE A 609 13.41 -17.29 0.41
CA ILE A 609 13.69 -18.31 -0.63
C ILE A 609 15.06 -18.06 -1.27
N HIS A 610 15.38 -16.80 -1.61
CA HIS A 610 16.67 -16.44 -2.20
C HIS A 610 17.87 -16.89 -1.33
N PHE A 611 17.82 -16.62 -0.02
CA PHE A 611 18.88 -17.07 0.89
C PHE A 611 18.89 -18.59 1.06
N GLY A 612 17.74 -19.25 1.05
CA GLY A 612 17.65 -20.71 1.12
C GLY A 612 18.20 -21.42 -0.13
N MET A 613 18.11 -20.78 -1.30
CA MET A 613 18.65 -21.31 -2.56
C MET A 613 20.16 -21.10 -2.73
N LEU A 614 20.77 -20.19 -1.96
CA LEU A 614 22.17 -19.78 -2.12
C LEU A 614 22.99 -19.99 -0.83
N PRO A 615 23.11 -21.22 -0.31
CA PRO A 615 23.88 -21.50 0.90
C PRO A 615 25.39 -21.37 0.72
N GLU A 616 25.93 -21.48 -0.50
CA GLU A 616 27.38 -21.52 -0.73
C GLU A 616 27.97 -20.13 -1.01
N SER A 617 29.22 -19.93 -0.63
CA SER A 617 29.98 -18.73 -0.94
C SER A 617 30.20 -18.58 -2.46
N GLY A 618 30.08 -17.36 -2.96
CA GLY A 618 30.26 -17.06 -4.38
C GLY A 618 30.72 -15.62 -4.62
N SER A 619 30.57 -15.16 -5.87
CA SER A 619 31.03 -13.83 -6.31
C SER A 619 30.46 -12.65 -5.49
N GLY A 620 29.32 -12.83 -4.82
CA GLY A 620 28.68 -11.79 -4.02
C GLY A 620 29.13 -11.73 -2.56
N THR A 621 29.82 -12.76 -2.06
CA THR A 621 30.17 -12.90 -0.64
C THR A 621 30.96 -11.70 -0.12
N ASN A 622 31.91 -11.21 -0.93
CA ASN A 622 32.81 -10.12 -0.58
C ASN A 622 32.12 -8.74 -0.42
N PHE A 623 30.86 -8.62 -0.83
CA PHE A 623 30.09 -7.40 -0.62
C PHE A 623 29.39 -7.37 0.76
N MET A 624 29.42 -8.49 1.49
CA MET A 624 28.73 -8.66 2.76
C MET A 624 29.72 -8.65 3.93
N SER A 625 29.23 -8.31 5.11
CA SER A 625 29.99 -8.38 6.37
C SER A 625 30.34 -9.82 6.75
N PRO A 626 31.43 -10.08 7.49
CA PRO A 626 31.78 -11.43 7.91
C PRO A 626 30.68 -12.15 8.69
N GLU A 627 29.85 -11.45 9.48
CA GLU A 627 28.70 -12.07 10.16
C GLU A 627 27.65 -12.60 9.19
N PHE A 628 27.54 -12.01 7.99
CA PHE A 628 26.74 -12.56 6.91
C PHE A 628 27.46 -13.72 6.24
N GLN A 629 28.75 -13.55 5.93
CA GLN A 629 29.55 -14.55 5.22
C GLN A 629 29.63 -15.87 6.00
N THR A 630 29.72 -15.82 7.34
CA THR A 630 29.68 -17.00 8.22
C THR A 630 28.36 -17.78 8.17
N SER A 631 27.30 -17.22 7.57
CA SER A 631 26.07 -17.97 7.27
C SER A 631 26.13 -18.77 5.96
N LEU A 632 27.21 -18.65 5.20
CA LEU A 632 27.45 -19.33 3.93
C LEU A 632 28.49 -20.44 4.09
N GLU A 633 28.37 -21.50 3.30
CA GLU A 633 29.32 -22.60 3.19
C GLU A 633 30.52 -22.21 2.31
N GLY A 634 31.72 -22.73 2.58
CA GLY A 634 32.91 -22.49 1.74
C GLY A 634 33.56 -21.10 1.92
N ILE A 635 33.42 -20.48 3.09
CA ILE A 635 34.19 -19.27 3.44
C ILE A 635 35.68 -19.58 3.63
N LYS A 636 36.54 -18.63 3.26
CA LYS A 636 38.00 -18.80 3.20
C LYS A 636 38.78 -18.25 4.39
N PHE A 637 38.11 -17.67 5.39
CA PHE A 637 38.75 -17.06 6.56
C PHE A 637 38.40 -17.82 7.85
N PRO A 638 39.27 -17.81 8.87
CA PRO A 638 39.10 -18.61 10.08
C PRO A 638 37.83 -18.20 10.86
N GLN A 639 36.93 -19.17 11.05
CA GLN A 639 35.68 -18.96 11.79
C GLN A 639 35.95 -18.65 13.28
N THR A 640 36.91 -19.39 13.85
CA THR A 640 37.39 -19.25 15.22
C THR A 640 38.84 -18.79 15.21
N THR A 641 39.15 -17.81 16.03
CA THR A 641 40.50 -17.26 16.20
C THR A 641 40.75 -16.99 17.67
N PRO A 642 41.99 -17.07 18.19
CA PRO A 642 42.29 -16.69 19.55
C PRO A 642 41.83 -15.25 19.86
N ALA A 643 41.27 -15.07 21.05
CA ALA A 643 40.77 -13.78 21.54
C ALA A 643 41.91 -12.86 21.99
N ASP A 644 42.93 -13.45 22.60
CA ASP A 644 44.09 -12.74 23.14
C ASP A 644 45.21 -12.67 22.10
N ILE A 645 46.01 -11.61 22.19
CA ILE A 645 47.09 -11.31 21.25
C ILE A 645 48.37 -11.12 22.04
N VAL A 646 49.46 -11.75 21.60
CA VAL A 646 50.80 -11.64 22.19
C VAL A 646 51.81 -11.12 21.16
N TYR A 647 52.93 -10.57 21.62
CA TYR A 647 54.02 -10.19 20.71
C TYR A 647 54.51 -11.41 19.91
N GLY A 648 54.80 -11.21 18.63
CA GLY A 648 55.11 -12.27 17.67
C GLY A 648 53.89 -12.90 17.00
N SER A 649 52.66 -12.55 17.40
CA SER A 649 51.44 -13.04 16.74
C SER A 649 51.29 -12.40 15.35
N LYS A 650 50.88 -13.22 14.38
CA LYS A 650 50.37 -12.75 13.09
C LYS A 650 48.93 -12.29 13.26
N ILE A 651 48.58 -11.15 12.70
CA ILE A 651 47.26 -10.54 12.78
C ILE A 651 46.85 -9.99 11.41
N ASP A 652 45.56 -9.99 11.12
CA ASP A 652 44.99 -9.16 10.06
C ASP A 652 44.30 -7.94 10.70
N ILE A 653 44.38 -6.78 10.05
CA ILE A 653 43.84 -5.53 10.60
C ILE A 653 42.81 -4.98 9.64
N ARG A 654 41.59 -4.79 10.13
CA ARG A 654 40.47 -4.26 9.36
C ARG A 654 40.13 -2.84 9.76
N HIS A 655 39.84 -2.01 8.76
CA HIS A 655 39.36 -0.66 8.97
C HIS A 655 37.85 -0.60 9.18
N MET A 656 37.38 0.08 10.24
CA MET A 656 35.96 0.17 10.57
C MET A 656 35.23 1.30 9.84
N GLY A 657 35.96 2.33 9.41
CA GLY A 657 35.39 3.52 8.74
C GLY A 657 35.08 3.35 7.26
N THR A 658 35.68 2.34 6.62
CA THR A 658 35.43 1.96 5.23
C THR A 658 34.69 0.63 5.20
N SER A 659 34.08 0.25 4.08
CA SER A 659 33.25 -0.95 3.99
C SER A 659 34.07 -2.26 4.03
N GLY A 660 34.87 -2.47 5.07
CA GLY A 660 35.61 -3.71 5.37
C GLY A 660 36.87 -3.95 4.55
N GLY A 661 37.74 -2.94 4.42
CA GLY A 661 39.07 -3.17 3.86
C GLY A 661 40.08 -3.58 4.92
N TYR A 662 40.98 -4.50 4.57
CA TYR A 662 42.12 -4.98 5.35
C TYR A 662 43.38 -4.23 4.99
N LEU A 663 44.24 -3.99 5.98
CA LEU A 663 45.59 -3.49 5.75
C LEU A 663 46.35 -4.51 4.92
N HIS A 664 46.92 -4.08 3.79
CA HIS A 664 47.47 -4.96 2.77
C HIS A 664 48.81 -4.41 2.26
N SER A 665 49.77 -5.28 2.02
CA SER A 665 51.03 -4.91 1.36
C SER A 665 51.47 -5.97 0.36
N HIS A 666 51.89 -5.54 -0.82
CA HIS A 666 52.25 -6.40 -1.95
C HIS A 666 53.54 -5.90 -2.59
N ASP A 667 54.25 -6.75 -3.31
CA ASP A 667 55.57 -6.44 -3.90
C ASP A 667 55.48 -5.51 -5.12
N HIS A 668 55.01 -4.29 -4.90
CA HIS A 668 54.99 -3.20 -5.86
C HIS A 668 55.37 -1.90 -5.15
N ALA A 669 56.20 -1.09 -5.81
CA ALA A 669 56.64 0.21 -5.30
C ALA A 669 55.68 1.34 -5.64
N TYR A 670 55.60 2.39 -4.82
CA TYR A 670 54.91 3.63 -5.20
C TYR A 670 55.57 4.27 -6.45
N PRO A 671 54.80 4.79 -7.42
CA PRO A 671 55.36 5.41 -8.62
C PRO A 671 56.05 6.76 -8.35
N GLY A 672 55.77 7.39 -7.21
CA GLY A 672 56.36 8.64 -6.75
C GLY A 672 56.66 8.61 -5.24
N GLY A 673 57.27 9.67 -4.70
CA GLY A 673 57.68 9.71 -3.29
C GLY A 673 58.91 8.83 -3.03
N SER A 674 58.91 8.07 -1.93
CA SER A 674 60.02 7.21 -1.52
C SER A 674 60.25 5.98 -2.41
N ARG A 675 59.29 5.67 -3.30
CA ARG A 675 59.28 4.44 -4.13
C ARG A 675 59.42 3.15 -3.32
N GLN A 676 59.02 3.17 -2.06
CA GLN A 676 58.97 1.99 -1.20
C GLN A 676 57.75 1.13 -1.54
N GLN A 677 57.70 -0.06 -0.94
CA GLN A 677 56.59 -0.99 -1.06
C GLN A 677 55.25 -0.34 -0.70
N GLN A 678 54.22 -0.64 -1.48
CA GLN A 678 52.89 -0.08 -1.29
C GLN A 678 52.19 -0.71 -0.10
N VAL A 679 51.62 0.14 0.76
CA VAL A 679 50.66 -0.24 1.79
C VAL A 679 49.31 0.37 1.46
N THR A 680 48.30 -0.48 1.36
CA THR A 680 46.98 -0.16 0.82
C THR A 680 45.90 -0.79 1.68
N LEU A 681 44.64 -0.45 1.38
CA LEU A 681 43.49 -1.12 1.97
C LEU A 681 42.81 -1.99 0.91
N TYR A 682 42.89 -3.31 1.10
CA TYR A 682 42.34 -4.30 0.17
C TYR A 682 41.03 -4.89 0.71
N SER A 683 40.04 -5.13 -0.15
CA SER A 683 38.70 -5.56 0.28
C SER A 683 38.54 -7.07 0.47
N HIS A 684 39.57 -7.86 0.19
CA HIS A 684 39.53 -9.31 0.30
C HIS A 684 40.62 -9.78 1.24
N VAL A 685 40.37 -10.93 1.88
CA VAL A 685 41.35 -11.62 2.71
C VAL A 685 42.28 -12.42 1.80
N ASP A 686 43.58 -12.20 1.95
CA ASP A 686 44.67 -12.94 1.33
C ASP A 686 45.89 -13.04 2.26
N ASN A 687 46.95 -13.72 1.79
CA ASN A 687 48.17 -13.90 2.58
C ASN A 687 48.96 -12.60 2.79
N ASN A 688 48.67 -11.55 2.00
CA ASN A 688 49.32 -10.24 2.08
C ASN A 688 48.65 -9.31 3.11
N ASN A 689 47.62 -9.81 3.80
CA ASN A 689 46.96 -9.10 4.90
C ASN A 689 47.55 -9.40 6.28
N TRP A 690 48.48 -10.34 6.39
CA TRP A 690 49.10 -10.71 7.66
C TRP A 690 50.20 -9.73 8.07
N TRP A 691 50.10 -9.23 9.30
CA TRP A 691 51.07 -8.35 9.95
C TRP A 691 51.54 -8.99 11.24
N VAL A 692 52.81 -8.82 11.61
CA VAL A 692 53.35 -9.33 12.89
C VAL A 692 53.48 -8.17 13.88
N ILE A 693 52.98 -8.35 15.10
CA ILE A 693 53.18 -7.35 16.17
C ILE A 693 54.48 -7.64 16.90
N ASN A 694 55.49 -6.82 16.68
CA ASN A 694 56.76 -6.88 17.40
C ASN A 694 56.84 -5.80 18.48
N LYS A 695 57.67 -6.04 19.50
CA LYS A 695 57.94 -5.07 20.56
C LYS A 695 58.96 -4.05 20.04
N ALA A 696 58.73 -2.76 20.31
CA ALA A 696 59.72 -1.73 19.98
C ALA A 696 60.99 -1.88 20.84
N ASN A 697 62.16 -1.68 20.24
CA ASN A 697 63.49 -1.68 20.89
C ASN A 697 63.96 -3.02 21.48
N THR A 698 63.71 -4.15 20.79
CA THR A 698 64.35 -5.45 21.09
C THR A 698 65.23 -5.87 19.92
N ASP A 699 66.48 -6.28 20.19
CA ASP A 699 67.47 -6.76 19.21
C ASP A 699 67.04 -8.07 18.48
N ASP A 700 65.86 -8.61 18.82
CA ASP A 700 65.26 -9.84 18.30
C ASP A 700 64.49 -9.66 16.98
N VAL A 701 64.66 -8.54 16.26
CA VAL A 701 64.13 -8.38 14.89
C VAL A 701 64.98 -9.21 13.90
N ARG A 702 65.08 -10.52 14.14
CA ARG A 702 65.71 -11.45 13.20
C ARG A 702 64.74 -11.73 12.05
N SER A 703 65.08 -11.19 10.89
CA SER A 703 64.70 -11.65 9.55
C SER A 703 63.21 -11.91 9.33
N LEU A 704 62.44 -10.89 8.97
CA LEU A 704 61.15 -11.08 8.31
C LEU A 704 60.98 -10.04 7.20
N ASP A 705 60.61 -10.53 6.01
CA ASP A 705 60.33 -9.72 4.82
C ASP A 705 59.18 -8.73 5.11
N GLY A 706 59.52 -7.47 5.33
CA GLY A 706 58.56 -6.40 5.54
C GLY A 706 59.26 -5.06 5.80
N TYR A 707 58.95 -4.04 4.99
CA TYR A 707 59.46 -2.66 5.02
C TYR A 707 60.93 -2.48 5.44
N GLY A 708 61.81 -2.41 4.44
CA GLY A 708 63.24 -2.17 4.60
C GLY A 708 63.98 -2.67 3.36
N PHE A 709 65.24 -2.28 3.20
CA PHE A 709 66.16 -2.98 2.30
C PHE A 709 66.89 -4.06 3.10
N GLU A 710 67.45 -5.06 2.43
CA GLU A 710 68.22 -6.13 3.07
C GLU A 710 69.33 -5.52 3.97
N GLY A 711 69.24 -5.76 5.29
CA GLY A 711 70.14 -5.17 6.30
C GLY A 711 69.64 -3.89 7.00
N PHE A 712 68.39 -3.46 6.78
CA PHE A 712 67.77 -2.36 7.53
C PHE A 712 67.08 -2.88 8.81
N GLU A 713 67.52 -2.43 9.98
CA GLU A 713 67.02 -2.88 11.29
C GLU A 713 65.70 -2.19 11.73
N GLY A 714 65.13 -1.31 10.90
CA GLY A 714 64.02 -0.43 11.26
C GLY A 714 64.50 0.89 11.87
N ASP A 715 63.64 1.92 11.87
CA ASP A 715 63.92 3.17 12.57
C ASP A 715 62.76 3.59 13.50
N SER A 716 62.96 4.67 14.26
CA SER A 716 61.96 5.14 15.22
C SER A 716 60.61 5.56 14.59
N ASN A 717 60.56 5.81 13.28
CA ASN A 717 59.33 6.14 12.55
C ASN A 717 58.42 4.94 12.32
N ASP A 718 58.94 3.72 12.46
CA ASP A 718 58.18 2.48 12.35
C ASP A 718 57.41 2.17 13.64
N ASN A 719 57.60 2.96 14.70
CA ASN A 719 56.94 2.79 15.98
C ASN A 719 55.51 3.36 15.99
N TRP A 720 54.54 2.46 16.11
CA TRP A 720 53.11 2.79 16.24
C TRP A 720 52.60 2.47 17.65
N ARG A 721 52.11 3.49 18.35
CA ARG A 721 51.40 3.32 19.62
C ARG A 721 49.97 2.87 19.34
N VAL A 722 49.55 1.81 20.01
CA VAL A 722 48.16 1.35 20.03
C VAL A 722 47.39 2.16 21.08
N GLU A 723 46.33 2.83 20.65
CA GLU A 723 45.37 3.53 21.52
C GLU A 723 44.01 2.84 21.43
N ILE A 724 43.57 2.18 22.50
CA ILE A 724 42.27 1.50 22.55
C ILE A 724 41.17 2.55 22.79
N GLU A 725 40.20 2.60 21.88
CA GLU A 725 39.08 3.55 21.94
C GLU A 725 37.84 2.91 22.59
N GLU A 726 37.46 1.69 22.16
CA GLU A 726 36.27 1.01 22.65
C GLU A 726 36.46 -0.52 22.73
N GLY A 727 35.80 -1.16 23.70
CA GLY A 727 35.70 -2.60 23.83
C GLY A 727 34.40 -3.00 24.54
N PRO A 728 33.73 -4.10 24.13
CA PRO A 728 32.44 -4.52 24.67
C PRO A 728 32.55 -5.07 26.09
N ASP A 729 33.73 -5.57 26.48
CA ASP A 729 34.04 -6.10 27.80
C ASP A 729 35.20 -5.34 28.48
N PRO A 730 35.31 -5.39 29.82
CA PRO A 730 36.36 -4.68 30.54
C PRO A 730 37.78 -5.06 30.11
N VAL A 731 38.00 -6.32 29.70
CA VAL A 731 39.32 -6.80 29.29
C VAL A 731 39.72 -6.17 27.96
N ALA A 732 38.81 -6.15 26.98
CA ALA A 732 39.00 -5.53 25.67
C ALA A 732 39.19 -4.00 25.71
N ARG A 733 38.87 -3.33 26.83
CA ARG A 733 39.18 -1.91 27.08
C ARG A 733 40.58 -1.69 27.65
N THR A 734 41.16 -2.71 28.26
CA THR A 734 42.48 -2.63 28.93
C THR A 734 43.61 -3.15 28.05
N ARG A 735 43.36 -4.14 27.21
CA ARG A 735 44.33 -4.74 26.28
C ARG A 735 43.68 -5.11 24.95
N LEU A 736 44.48 -5.18 23.89
CA LEU A 736 44.01 -5.59 22.56
C LEU A 736 43.46 -7.01 22.58
N ARG A 737 42.28 -7.18 22.00
CA ARG A 737 41.61 -8.46 21.79
C ARG A 737 40.99 -8.53 20.39
N THR A 738 41.16 -9.67 19.73
CA THR A 738 40.63 -9.96 18.39
C THR A 738 39.10 -9.82 18.36
N ARG A 739 38.55 -9.12 17.36
CA ARG A 739 37.09 -8.85 17.14
C ARG A 739 36.36 -8.17 18.32
N ARG A 740 37.09 -7.61 19.28
CA ARG A 740 36.53 -7.00 20.49
C ARG A 740 37.05 -5.59 20.70
N SER A 741 38.34 -5.34 20.44
CA SER A 741 38.94 -4.04 20.66
C SER A 741 38.94 -3.20 19.39
N GLN A 742 38.32 -2.03 19.47
CA GLN A 742 38.45 -0.97 18.48
C GLN A 742 39.57 -0.03 18.93
N PHE A 743 40.57 0.16 18.09
CA PHE A 743 41.78 0.90 18.42
C PHE A 743 42.24 1.80 17.29
N ARG A 744 43.20 2.65 17.61
CA ARG A 744 43.91 3.53 16.67
C ARG A 744 45.40 3.20 16.73
N LEU A 745 46.05 3.35 15.59
CA LEU A 745 47.50 3.32 15.49
C LEU A 745 47.99 4.76 15.35
N VAL A 746 48.79 5.22 16.31
CA VAL A 746 49.33 6.58 16.34
C VAL A 746 50.85 6.53 16.24
N SER A 747 51.42 7.16 15.21
CA SER A 747 52.87 7.24 15.03
C SER A 747 53.50 8.03 16.17
N GLU A 748 54.52 7.46 16.83
CA GLU A 748 55.18 8.08 17.97
C GLU A 748 56.01 9.31 17.58
N THR A 749 56.71 9.26 16.44
CA THR A 749 57.56 10.37 15.98
C THR A 749 56.76 11.43 15.27
N GLN A 750 55.84 11.03 14.37
CA GLN A 750 55.11 11.96 13.52
C GLN A 750 53.85 12.53 14.17
N LYS A 751 53.38 11.94 15.30
CA LYS A 751 52.16 12.34 16.03
C LYS A 751 50.93 12.44 15.12
N CYS A 752 50.75 11.47 14.23
CA CYS A 752 49.60 11.33 13.35
C CYS A 752 48.96 9.94 13.52
N ALA A 753 47.67 9.81 13.18
CA ALA A 753 46.94 8.55 13.27
C ALA A 753 46.85 7.86 11.90
N LEU A 754 46.97 6.53 11.89
CA LEU A 754 46.75 5.71 10.70
C LEU A 754 45.31 5.87 10.23
N PHE A 755 45.16 6.23 8.96
CA PHE A 755 43.95 6.77 8.38
C PHE A 755 43.63 6.10 7.06
N SER A 756 42.34 5.86 6.81
CA SER A 756 41.87 5.48 5.47
C SER A 756 40.54 6.14 5.12
N ARG A 757 40.25 6.21 3.82
CA ARG A 757 39.03 6.78 3.25
C ARG A 757 38.59 5.99 2.03
N LYS A 758 37.33 6.15 1.62
CA LYS A 758 36.73 5.47 0.45
C LYS A 758 37.32 5.89 -0.91
N TYR A 759 38.46 6.59 -0.92
CA TYR A 759 39.17 6.95 -2.14
C TYR A 759 39.98 5.75 -2.63
N LYS A 760 39.77 5.35 -3.88
CA LYS A 760 40.54 4.29 -4.53
C LYS A 760 41.72 4.91 -5.27
N LEU A 761 42.89 4.31 -5.10
CA LEU A 761 44.10 4.67 -5.82
C LEU A 761 43.91 4.40 -7.33
N PRO A 762 44.66 5.09 -8.21
CA PRO A 762 44.70 4.79 -9.64
C PRO A 762 45.22 3.38 -9.96
N ASP A 763 45.33 3.04 -11.24
CA ASP A 763 45.71 1.70 -11.70
C ASP A 763 47.07 1.22 -11.13
N TRP A 764 48.00 2.12 -10.83
CA TRP A 764 49.29 1.79 -10.20
C TRP A 764 49.15 1.20 -8.79
N GLY A 765 48.04 1.47 -8.10
CA GLY A 765 47.70 0.91 -6.79
C GLY A 765 46.52 -0.07 -6.88
N PHE A 766 46.32 -0.68 -8.06
CA PHE A 766 45.34 -1.74 -8.33
C PHE A 766 43.91 -1.41 -7.90
N LYS A 767 43.53 -0.12 -7.88
CA LYS A 767 42.22 0.36 -7.41
C LYS A 767 41.89 -0.03 -5.96
N GLN A 768 42.91 -0.28 -5.16
CA GLN A 768 42.80 -0.47 -3.71
C GLN A 768 42.63 0.89 -3.01
N GLN A 769 42.20 0.91 -1.74
CA GLN A 769 42.01 2.20 -1.05
C GLN A 769 43.33 2.71 -0.48
N GLU A 770 43.37 4.03 -0.33
CA GLU A 770 44.51 4.74 0.23
C GLU A 770 44.61 4.53 1.75
N VAL A 771 45.84 4.30 2.23
CA VAL A 771 46.22 4.28 3.65
C VAL A 771 47.28 5.36 3.85
N THR A 772 47.07 6.25 4.82
CA THR A 772 48.00 7.35 5.14
C THR A 772 48.07 7.60 6.65
N CYS A 773 48.95 8.51 7.08
CA CYS A 773 49.00 9.00 8.45
C CYS A 773 48.54 10.47 8.46
N MET A 774 47.50 10.80 9.24
CA MET A 774 46.88 12.13 9.22
C MET A 774 46.84 12.76 10.62
N LYS A 775 47.32 14.01 10.71
CA LYS A 775 47.19 14.89 11.89
C LYS A 775 45.76 15.44 11.90
N ASP A 776 45.03 15.33 13.01
CA ASP A 776 43.63 15.76 13.17
C ASP A 776 42.59 15.01 12.31
N ALA A 777 42.81 13.72 12.08
CA ALA A 777 41.85 12.88 11.39
C ALA A 777 40.53 12.71 12.18
N LYS A 778 39.42 12.65 11.45
CA LYS A 778 38.11 12.32 12.04
C LYS A 778 38.13 10.90 12.60
N LEU A 779 37.74 10.75 13.87
CA LEU A 779 37.76 9.49 14.62
C LEU A 779 37.26 8.28 13.81
N PRO A 780 36.09 8.31 13.13
CA PRO A 780 35.61 7.13 12.40
C PRO A 780 36.51 6.64 11.26
N LYS A 781 37.47 7.46 10.79
CA LYS A 781 38.40 7.12 9.70
C LYS A 781 39.77 6.67 10.20
N THR A 782 39.92 6.51 11.51
CA THR A 782 41.16 6.04 12.15
C THR A 782 40.92 4.82 13.04
N ILE A 783 39.68 4.32 13.10
CA ILE A 783 39.34 3.14 13.91
C ILE A 783 39.65 1.87 13.12
N TRP A 784 40.41 1.00 13.76
CA TRP A 784 40.80 -0.32 13.29
C TRP A 784 40.37 -1.40 14.29
N GLU A 785 40.22 -2.62 13.80
CA GLU A 785 39.92 -3.81 14.58
C GLU A 785 40.79 -4.96 14.05
N ILE A 786 41.28 -5.82 14.94
CA ILE A 786 41.99 -7.04 14.54
C ILE A 786 40.94 -8.11 14.29
N GLU A 787 40.89 -8.65 13.07
CA GLU A 787 39.82 -9.57 12.66
C GLU A 787 40.19 -11.04 12.94
N SER A 788 41.45 -11.41 12.79
CA SER A 788 42.00 -12.75 12.98
C SER A 788 43.43 -12.66 13.52
N THR A 789 43.84 -13.69 14.27
CA THR A 789 45.20 -13.83 14.75
C THR A 789 45.65 -15.29 14.71
N GLU A 790 46.91 -15.50 14.36
CA GLU A 790 47.61 -16.78 14.44
C GLU A 790 48.86 -16.60 15.31
N SER A 791 49.06 -17.50 16.28
CA SER A 791 50.20 -17.40 17.19
C SER A 791 50.57 -18.78 17.73
N ASP A 792 51.83 -19.17 17.50
CA ASP A 792 52.42 -20.38 18.09
C ASP A 792 52.82 -20.16 19.56
N PHE A 793 52.78 -18.91 20.03
CA PHE A 793 53.17 -18.53 21.40
C PHE A 793 52.02 -18.57 22.40
N LEU A 794 50.79 -18.81 21.95
CA LEU A 794 49.62 -18.95 22.81
C LEU A 794 49.46 -20.41 23.29
N PRO A 795 49.10 -20.64 24.56
CA PRO A 795 48.82 -21.99 25.05
C PRO A 795 47.66 -22.66 24.29
N GLU A 796 47.75 -23.97 24.08
CA GLU A 796 46.62 -24.77 23.58
C GLU A 796 45.40 -24.63 24.51
N GLY A 797 44.21 -24.39 23.93
CA GLY A 797 42.97 -24.17 24.69
C GLY A 797 42.70 -22.70 25.11
N SER A 798 43.49 -21.74 24.62
CA SER A 798 43.23 -20.30 24.80
C SER A 798 41.82 -19.90 24.33
N GLU A 799 41.21 -18.90 24.97
CA GLU A 799 39.88 -18.40 24.63
C GLU A 799 39.81 -18.04 23.13
N ALA A 800 38.83 -18.60 22.42
CA ALA A 800 38.61 -18.32 21.00
C ALA A 800 37.33 -17.49 20.80
N VAL A 801 37.37 -16.58 19.82
CA VAL A 801 36.24 -15.76 19.40
C VAL A 801 35.80 -16.14 17.99
N SER A 802 34.48 -16.10 17.76
CA SER A 802 33.86 -16.35 16.47
C SER A 802 32.84 -15.28 16.13
N TYR A 803 32.56 -15.10 14.83
CA TYR A 803 31.47 -14.25 14.39
C TYR A 803 30.11 -14.89 14.71
N LYS A 804 29.18 -14.07 15.19
CA LYS A 804 27.79 -14.49 15.32
C LYS A 804 27.10 -14.37 13.96
N SER A 805 26.74 -15.52 13.39
CA SER A 805 26.01 -15.59 12.12
C SER A 805 24.71 -14.78 12.16
N LYS A 806 24.46 -13.98 11.11
CA LYS A 806 23.22 -13.18 11.02
C LYS A 806 22.00 -14.06 10.75
N GLY A 807 20.96 -13.86 11.55
CA GLY A 807 19.62 -14.40 11.26
C GLY A 807 18.99 -13.75 10.01
N PHE A 808 17.82 -14.27 9.59
CA PHE A 808 17.14 -13.83 8.36
C PHE A 808 17.00 -12.30 8.26
N PHE A 809 16.47 -11.63 9.29
CA PHE A 809 16.27 -10.18 9.26
C PHE A 809 17.57 -9.39 9.14
N GLY A 810 18.64 -9.86 9.78
CA GLY A 810 19.97 -9.26 9.65
C GLY A 810 20.48 -9.35 8.21
N LYS A 811 20.38 -10.55 7.61
CA LYS A 811 20.75 -10.78 6.20
C LYS A 811 19.91 -9.97 5.23
N PHE A 812 18.59 -9.93 5.45
CA PHE A 812 17.64 -9.18 4.62
C PHE A 812 17.94 -7.69 4.62
N LEU A 813 18.12 -7.08 5.80
CA LEU A 813 18.40 -5.65 5.92
C LEU A 813 19.76 -5.29 5.33
N GLU A 814 20.78 -6.10 5.61
CA GLU A 814 22.12 -5.87 5.07
C GLU A 814 22.15 -5.99 3.54
N LEU A 815 21.60 -7.07 2.97
CA LEU A 815 21.58 -7.23 1.52
C LEU A 815 20.83 -6.07 0.86
N ASN A 816 19.65 -5.66 1.35
CA ASN A 816 18.93 -4.51 0.79
C ASN A 816 19.71 -3.20 0.92
N LYS A 817 20.48 -3.00 2.00
CA LYS A 817 21.38 -1.85 2.16
C LYS A 817 22.52 -1.88 1.14
N VAL A 818 23.14 -3.04 0.92
CA VAL A 818 24.18 -3.22 -0.11
C VAL A 818 23.61 -2.99 -1.51
N MET A 819 22.43 -3.55 -1.80
CA MET A 819 21.70 -3.32 -3.06
C MET A 819 21.48 -1.83 -3.31
N TRP A 820 21.06 -1.07 -2.29
CA TRP A 820 20.87 0.38 -2.39
C TRP A 820 22.18 1.11 -2.68
N GLN A 821 23.24 0.80 -1.94
CA GLN A 821 24.57 1.43 -2.11
C GLN A 821 25.14 1.18 -3.51
N VAL A 822 25.03 -0.05 -4.02
CA VAL A 822 25.52 -0.42 -5.35
C VAL A 822 24.65 0.23 -6.42
N ASN A 823 23.33 0.29 -6.22
CA ASN A 823 22.41 0.97 -7.12
C ASN A 823 22.72 2.48 -7.22
N GLN A 824 23.05 3.13 -6.10
CA GLN A 824 23.49 4.52 -6.08
C GLN A 824 24.85 4.73 -6.75
N GLY A 825 25.77 3.76 -6.63
CA GLY A 825 27.14 3.84 -7.14
C GLY A 825 27.33 3.53 -8.64
N LEU A 826 26.27 3.12 -9.36
CA LEU A 826 26.30 2.81 -10.80
C LEU A 826 26.24 4.08 -11.67
N SER A 827 27.30 4.90 -11.61
CA SER A 827 27.45 6.14 -12.36
C SER A 827 28.41 6.04 -13.55
N SER A 828 28.84 4.83 -13.92
CA SER A 828 29.72 4.60 -15.07
C SER A 828 29.08 5.06 -16.38
N ALA A 829 29.88 5.63 -17.27
CA ALA A 829 29.43 5.99 -18.61
C ALA A 829 29.26 4.73 -19.48
N HIS A 830 28.18 4.67 -20.26
CA HIS A 830 27.96 3.61 -21.24
C HIS A 830 27.41 4.22 -22.52
N THR A 831 27.91 3.74 -23.67
CA THR A 831 27.66 4.32 -25.00
C THR A 831 26.18 4.41 -25.37
N TYR A 832 25.38 3.44 -24.90
CA TYR A 832 23.92 3.37 -25.15
C TYR A 832 23.06 3.84 -23.96
N ALA A 833 23.65 4.44 -22.93
CA ALA A 833 22.87 5.05 -21.86
C ALA A 833 22.04 6.22 -22.41
N SER A 834 20.83 6.40 -21.90
CA SER A 834 19.91 7.47 -22.31
C SER A 834 19.19 8.09 -21.11
N ARG A 835 18.70 9.32 -21.28
CA ARG A 835 18.03 10.07 -20.20
C ARG A 835 16.52 10.17 -20.44
N PRO A 836 15.73 10.41 -19.38
CA PRO A 836 14.27 10.38 -19.49
C PRO A 836 13.68 11.26 -20.58
N LYS A 837 14.20 12.48 -20.74
CA LYS A 837 13.79 13.43 -21.79
C LYS A 837 13.86 12.88 -23.22
N ASP A 838 14.74 11.90 -23.45
CA ASP A 838 14.98 11.31 -24.77
C ASP A 838 14.00 10.16 -25.08
N TRP A 839 13.31 9.60 -24.07
CA TRP A 839 12.48 8.41 -24.24
C TRP A 839 11.15 8.66 -24.94
N PRO A 840 10.30 9.64 -24.56
CA PRO A 840 8.99 9.86 -25.20
C PRO A 840 9.10 10.22 -26.69
N ILE A 841 10.17 10.92 -27.07
CA ILE A 841 10.45 11.29 -28.46
C ILE A 841 11.19 10.18 -29.24
N LEU A 842 11.50 9.07 -28.59
CA LEU A 842 12.27 7.95 -29.13
C LEU A 842 13.56 8.43 -29.83
N ARG A 843 14.39 9.20 -29.11
CA ARG A 843 15.57 9.83 -29.70
C ARG A 843 16.61 8.80 -30.16
N ARG A 844 16.88 7.78 -29.33
CA ARG A 844 17.86 6.73 -29.60
C ARG A 844 17.47 5.44 -28.87
N GLY A 845 17.74 4.30 -29.49
CA GLY A 845 17.53 2.98 -28.88
C GLY A 845 18.81 2.39 -28.27
N ILE A 846 18.82 1.07 -28.11
CA ILE A 846 19.93 0.33 -27.48
C ILE A 846 20.32 -0.83 -28.38
N SER A 847 21.61 -0.97 -28.69
CA SER A 847 22.12 -2.15 -29.40
C SER A 847 22.18 -3.35 -28.45
N PHE A 848 21.53 -4.44 -28.83
CA PHE A 848 21.43 -5.64 -28.00
C PHE A 848 22.39 -6.75 -28.46
N TRP A 849 22.52 -6.93 -29.77
CA TRP A 849 23.35 -7.98 -30.34
C TRP A 849 23.69 -7.65 -31.79
N SER A 850 24.88 -8.03 -32.24
CA SER A 850 25.24 -7.96 -33.66
C SER A 850 26.23 -9.07 -34.00
N LYS A 851 25.90 -9.87 -35.00
CA LYS A 851 26.73 -10.96 -35.55
C LYS A 851 26.21 -11.31 -36.94
N ASP A 852 27.06 -11.83 -37.82
CA ASP A 852 26.68 -12.42 -39.11
C ASP A 852 25.75 -11.52 -39.97
N HIS A 853 26.11 -10.24 -40.10
CA HIS A 853 25.34 -9.24 -40.84
C HIS A 853 23.89 -9.03 -40.34
N ARG A 854 23.61 -9.41 -39.10
CA ARG A 854 22.32 -9.26 -38.42
C ARG A 854 22.51 -8.49 -37.13
N LYS A 855 21.41 -7.89 -36.64
CA LYS A 855 21.43 -7.06 -35.44
C LYS A 855 20.10 -7.12 -34.71
N ILE A 856 20.16 -7.19 -33.38
CA ILE A 856 19.01 -6.87 -32.52
C ILE A 856 19.26 -5.51 -31.91
N TYR A 857 18.29 -4.61 -32.06
CA TYR A 857 18.35 -3.26 -31.55
C TYR A 857 16.99 -2.91 -30.91
N LEU A 858 17.00 -2.63 -29.61
CA LEU A 858 15.81 -2.22 -28.88
C LEU A 858 15.46 -0.79 -29.30
N LEU A 859 14.53 -0.70 -30.24
CA LEU A 859 13.84 0.52 -30.67
C LEU A 859 12.34 0.27 -30.57
N GLY A 860 11.62 1.25 -30.04
CA GLY A 860 10.17 1.18 -29.99
C GLY A 860 9.51 1.41 -31.35
N ASN A 861 8.22 1.10 -31.48
CA ASN A 861 7.43 1.47 -32.65
C ASN A 861 7.23 3.00 -32.62
N PRO A 862 7.82 3.78 -33.56
CA PRO A 862 7.80 5.24 -33.49
C PRO A 862 6.37 5.81 -33.53
N LEU A 863 5.46 5.19 -34.27
CA LEU A 863 4.06 5.60 -34.32
C LEU A 863 3.39 5.44 -32.96
N VAL A 864 3.64 4.34 -32.26
CA VAL A 864 3.12 4.08 -30.90
C VAL A 864 3.70 5.07 -29.90
N PHE A 865 5.01 5.30 -29.93
CA PHE A 865 5.70 6.25 -29.04
C PHE A 865 5.21 7.68 -29.22
N TRP A 866 5.16 8.16 -30.46
CA TRP A 866 4.78 9.55 -30.74
C TRP A 866 3.30 9.78 -30.54
N SER A 867 2.43 8.86 -30.98
CA SER A 867 0.98 8.99 -30.75
C SER A 867 0.62 8.93 -29.28
N SER A 868 1.26 8.06 -28.49
CA SER A 868 1.03 7.99 -27.04
C SER A 868 1.54 9.21 -26.30
N THR A 869 2.72 9.72 -26.67
CA THR A 869 3.24 10.99 -26.12
C THR A 869 2.33 12.17 -26.47
N ALA A 870 1.84 12.25 -27.72
CA ALA A 870 0.87 13.25 -28.12
C ALA A 870 -0.41 13.15 -27.29
N CYS A 871 -0.96 11.94 -27.09
CA CYS A 871 -2.15 11.73 -26.25
C CYS A 871 -1.93 12.18 -24.80
N ILE A 872 -0.75 11.95 -24.23
CA ILE A 872 -0.41 12.42 -22.87
C ILE A 872 -0.44 13.96 -22.82
N ILE A 873 0.23 14.63 -23.76
CA ILE A 873 0.27 16.10 -23.83
C ILE A 873 -1.14 16.67 -24.03
N THR A 874 -1.91 16.10 -24.96
CA THR A 874 -3.28 16.54 -25.23
C THR A 874 -4.19 16.32 -24.02
N TYR A 875 -4.06 15.20 -23.30
CA TYR A 875 -4.82 14.96 -22.08
C TYR A 875 -4.53 16.03 -21.02
N VAL A 876 -3.25 16.37 -20.79
CA VAL A 876 -2.88 17.45 -19.86
C VAL A 876 -3.47 18.79 -20.30
N ALA A 877 -3.38 19.14 -21.58
CA ALA A 877 -3.97 20.37 -22.10
C ALA A 877 -5.49 20.41 -21.90
N LEU A 878 -6.20 19.35 -22.26
CA LEU A 878 -7.66 19.24 -22.06
C LEU A 878 -8.04 19.31 -20.57
N LYS A 879 -7.25 18.68 -19.69
CA LYS A 879 -7.46 18.73 -18.25
C LYS A 879 -7.31 20.16 -17.72
N LEU A 880 -6.26 20.87 -18.11
CA LEU A 880 -6.02 22.27 -17.70
C LEU A 880 -7.11 23.20 -18.21
N VAL A 881 -7.48 23.11 -19.49
CA VAL A 881 -8.59 23.89 -20.07
C VAL A 881 -9.89 23.61 -19.33
N THR A 882 -10.19 22.34 -19.04
CA THR A 882 -11.41 21.99 -18.29
C THR A 882 -11.38 22.55 -16.87
N LEU A 883 -10.24 22.50 -16.17
CA LEU A 883 -10.10 23.10 -14.84
C LEU A 883 -10.29 24.62 -14.88
N LEU A 884 -9.74 25.30 -15.91
CA LEU A 884 -9.95 26.73 -16.12
C LEU A 884 -11.42 27.06 -16.40
N PHE A 885 -12.10 26.29 -17.25
CA PHE A 885 -13.51 26.49 -17.56
C PHE A 885 -14.43 26.22 -16.35
N LEU A 886 -14.09 25.24 -15.53
CA LEU A 886 -14.77 24.99 -14.25
C LEU A 886 -14.57 26.16 -13.27
N GLN A 887 -13.34 26.65 -13.12
CA GLN A 887 -13.03 27.79 -12.26
C GLN A 887 -13.75 29.07 -12.72
N ARG A 888 -13.89 29.25 -14.04
CA ARG A 888 -14.62 30.37 -14.66
C ARG A 888 -16.14 30.14 -14.73
N LYS A 889 -16.65 29.00 -14.25
CA LYS A 889 -18.07 28.61 -14.30
C LYS A 889 -18.67 28.60 -15.72
N ILE A 890 -17.86 28.38 -16.75
CA ILE A 890 -18.29 28.29 -18.16
C ILE A 890 -18.98 26.95 -18.43
N ILE A 891 -18.48 25.87 -17.82
CA ILE A 891 -19.08 24.53 -17.92
C ILE A 891 -19.65 24.15 -16.55
N THR A 892 -20.92 23.76 -16.53
CA THR A 892 -21.65 23.36 -15.31
C THR A 892 -21.97 21.86 -15.25
N ASP A 893 -22.13 21.18 -16.39
CA ASP A 893 -22.29 19.72 -16.47
C ASP A 893 -21.02 19.05 -16.99
N THR A 894 -20.31 18.37 -16.08
CA THR A 894 -19.09 17.60 -16.41
C THR A 894 -19.28 16.10 -16.22
N ASN A 895 -20.51 15.58 -16.11
CA ASN A 895 -20.71 14.18 -15.70
C ASN A 895 -20.05 13.16 -16.64
N ARG A 896 -20.18 13.36 -17.96
CA ARG A 896 -19.54 12.50 -18.97
C ARG A 896 -18.01 12.60 -18.92
N TRP A 897 -17.50 13.82 -18.84
CA TRP A 897 -16.06 14.08 -18.74
C TRP A 897 -15.47 13.50 -17.45
N ARG A 898 -16.12 13.68 -16.29
CA ARG A 898 -15.65 13.20 -14.99
C ARG A 898 -15.49 11.68 -14.95
N LYS A 899 -16.41 10.94 -15.57
CA LYS A 899 -16.32 9.48 -15.67
C LYS A 899 -15.12 9.05 -16.52
N TYR A 900 -14.93 9.71 -17.66
CA TYR A 900 -13.79 9.49 -18.54
C TYR A 900 -12.45 9.83 -17.86
N ASP A 901 -12.38 11.03 -17.28
CA ASP A 901 -11.24 11.59 -16.56
C ASP A 901 -10.84 10.75 -15.34
N GLY A 902 -11.78 10.10 -14.67
CA GLY A 902 -11.47 9.18 -13.58
C GLY A 902 -10.59 8.00 -14.00
N ALA A 903 -10.89 7.38 -15.16
CA ALA A 903 -10.12 6.26 -15.68
C ALA A 903 -8.83 6.70 -16.38
N VAL A 904 -8.91 7.72 -17.24
CA VAL A 904 -7.72 8.24 -17.96
C VAL A 904 -6.75 8.93 -17.02
N GLY A 905 -7.26 9.65 -16.02
CA GLY A 905 -6.45 10.26 -14.98
C GLY A 905 -5.68 9.24 -14.16
N PHE A 906 -6.26 8.06 -13.88
CA PHE A 906 -5.52 6.98 -13.23
C PHE A 906 -4.37 6.47 -14.10
N PHE A 907 -4.60 6.22 -15.40
CA PHE A 907 -3.53 5.80 -16.31
C PHE A 907 -2.45 6.87 -16.50
N PHE A 908 -2.84 8.15 -16.57
CA PHE A 908 -1.90 9.27 -16.65
C PHE A 908 -1.05 9.40 -15.38
N VAL A 909 -1.65 9.31 -14.19
CA VAL A 909 -0.91 9.36 -12.92
C VAL A 909 0.03 8.16 -12.82
N SER A 910 -0.41 6.97 -13.25
CA SER A 910 0.43 5.78 -13.35
C SER A 910 1.65 6.03 -14.27
N TRP A 911 1.42 6.59 -15.47
CA TRP A 911 2.51 7.00 -16.38
C TRP A 911 3.47 7.98 -15.71
N ALA A 912 2.94 9.03 -15.07
CA ALA A 912 3.74 10.08 -14.45
C ALA A 912 4.61 9.53 -13.31
N LEU A 913 4.08 8.65 -12.46
CA LEU A 913 4.81 8.04 -11.35
C LEU A 913 5.86 7.02 -11.82
N HIS A 914 5.67 6.38 -12.97
CA HIS A 914 6.68 5.50 -13.55
C HIS A 914 7.71 6.25 -14.42
N TYR A 915 7.43 7.49 -14.83
CA TYR A 915 8.34 8.28 -15.67
C TYR A 915 9.14 9.33 -14.88
N PHE A 916 8.46 10.14 -14.07
CA PHE A 916 9.06 11.32 -13.42
C PHE A 916 10.22 10.99 -12.49
N PRO A 917 10.18 9.95 -11.63
CA PRO A 917 11.27 9.66 -10.70
C PRO A 917 12.62 9.43 -11.37
N PHE A 918 12.65 8.93 -12.61
CA PHE A 918 13.90 8.76 -13.35
C PHE A 918 14.62 10.07 -13.67
N ASN A 919 13.91 11.22 -13.67
CA ASN A 919 14.55 12.54 -13.83
C ASN A 919 15.35 12.96 -12.59
N LEU A 920 15.04 12.38 -11.42
CA LEU A 920 15.71 12.66 -10.15
C LEU A 920 16.90 11.72 -9.91
N MET A 921 17.05 10.66 -10.72
CA MET A 921 18.10 9.65 -10.56
C MET A 921 19.38 10.06 -11.28
N THR A 922 20.48 10.18 -10.54
CA THR A 922 21.81 10.54 -11.07
C THR A 922 22.55 9.37 -11.72
N ARG A 923 22.15 8.13 -11.43
CA ARG A 923 22.72 6.89 -11.97
C ARG A 923 22.52 6.72 -13.47
N GLN A 924 23.14 5.66 -14.02
CA GLN A 924 22.98 5.23 -15.39
C GLN A 924 21.58 4.66 -15.67
N LEU A 925 20.98 5.07 -16.79
CA LEU A 925 19.62 4.71 -17.23
C LEU A 925 19.61 4.37 -18.73
N PHE A 926 18.54 3.71 -19.16
CA PHE A 926 18.38 3.14 -20.49
C PHE A 926 16.92 3.19 -20.94
N LEU A 927 16.66 3.13 -22.25
CA LEU A 927 15.31 3.17 -22.83
C LEU A 927 14.37 2.09 -22.27
N HIS A 928 14.87 0.90 -21.92
CA HIS A 928 14.02 -0.17 -21.34
C HIS A 928 13.36 0.24 -20.01
N HIS A 929 13.92 1.22 -19.27
CA HIS A 929 13.30 1.78 -18.06
C HIS A 929 11.99 2.51 -18.34
N TYR A 930 11.79 2.98 -19.58
CA TYR A 930 10.55 3.63 -20.00
C TYR A 930 9.42 2.63 -20.31
N MET A 931 9.71 1.33 -20.48
CA MET A 931 8.70 0.36 -20.94
C MET A 931 7.46 0.25 -20.05
N PRO A 932 7.57 0.24 -18.70
CA PRO A 932 6.40 0.31 -17.83
C PRO A 932 5.58 1.59 -18.03
N SER A 933 6.24 2.73 -18.20
CA SER A 933 5.57 4.00 -18.48
C SER A 933 4.91 3.99 -19.86
N LEU A 934 5.59 3.48 -20.88
CA LEU A 934 5.03 3.32 -22.23
C LEU A 934 3.75 2.49 -22.21
N TYR A 935 3.73 1.38 -21.45
CA TYR A 935 2.51 0.59 -21.28
C TYR A 935 1.35 1.45 -20.76
N MET A 936 1.58 2.30 -19.75
CA MET A 936 0.57 3.25 -19.26
C MET A 936 0.17 4.29 -20.31
N ALA A 937 1.12 4.79 -21.09
CA ALA A 937 0.87 5.75 -22.17
C ALA A 937 -0.03 5.14 -23.26
N ILE A 938 0.18 3.86 -23.60
CA ILE A 938 -0.67 3.14 -24.57
C ILE A 938 -2.09 2.92 -24.00
N LEU A 939 -2.24 2.68 -22.69
CA LEU A 939 -3.57 2.65 -22.04
C LEU A 939 -4.27 4.00 -22.16
N VAL A 940 -3.55 5.12 -21.98
CA VAL A 940 -4.09 6.47 -22.21
C VAL A 940 -4.52 6.64 -23.67
N THR A 941 -3.71 6.23 -24.64
CA THR A 941 -4.07 6.30 -26.08
C THR A 941 -5.34 5.52 -26.40
N GLY A 942 -5.49 4.31 -25.85
CA GLY A 942 -6.70 3.50 -26.00
C GLY A 942 -7.95 4.22 -25.51
N ALA A 943 -7.87 4.82 -24.32
CA ALA A 943 -8.96 5.61 -23.78
C ALA A 943 -9.21 6.88 -24.62
N PHE A 944 -8.16 7.53 -25.10
CA PHE A 944 -8.26 8.73 -25.95
C PHE A 944 -8.94 8.43 -27.29
N PHE A 945 -8.73 7.24 -27.86
CA PHE A 945 -9.46 6.78 -29.04
C PHE A 945 -10.98 6.71 -28.78
N GLU A 946 -11.42 6.29 -27.58
CA GLU A 946 -12.84 6.35 -27.23
C GLU A 946 -13.34 7.79 -27.22
N LEU A 947 -12.60 8.72 -26.61
CA LEU A 947 -12.98 10.13 -26.52
C LEU A 947 -13.21 10.73 -27.92
N LEU A 948 -12.23 10.56 -28.82
CA LEU A 948 -12.26 11.11 -30.17
C LEU A 948 -13.35 10.48 -31.04
N THR A 949 -13.60 9.18 -30.89
CA THR A 949 -14.47 8.43 -31.81
C THR A 949 -15.88 8.23 -31.31
N SER A 950 -16.18 8.57 -30.05
CA SER A 950 -17.48 8.33 -29.40
C SER A 950 -18.67 8.98 -30.11
N SER A 951 -18.45 10.12 -30.79
CA SER A 951 -19.48 10.82 -31.57
C SER A 951 -19.71 10.24 -32.97
N PHE A 952 -18.81 9.41 -33.49
CA PHE A 952 -18.92 8.85 -34.83
C PHE A 952 -19.82 7.62 -34.91
N ARG A 953 -20.42 7.40 -36.09
CA ARG A 953 -21.22 6.19 -36.38
C ARG A 953 -20.35 4.93 -36.29
N ASN A 954 -20.95 3.82 -35.82
CA ASN A 954 -20.22 2.57 -35.59
C ASN A 954 -19.36 2.05 -36.76
N PRO A 955 -19.81 2.10 -38.04
CA PRO A 955 -18.98 1.70 -39.18
C PRO A 955 -17.70 2.54 -39.29
N VAL A 956 -17.81 3.86 -39.15
CA VAL A 956 -16.67 4.79 -39.18
C VAL A 956 -15.69 4.46 -38.06
N ARG A 957 -16.18 4.15 -36.86
CA ARG A 957 -15.32 3.77 -35.72
C ARG A 957 -14.53 2.48 -36.00
N TRP A 958 -15.12 1.50 -36.68
CA TRP A 958 -14.41 0.29 -37.11
C TRP A 958 -13.39 0.59 -38.21
N SER A 959 -13.73 1.42 -39.19
CA SER A 959 -12.78 1.86 -40.23
C SER A 959 -11.57 2.57 -39.61
N LEU A 960 -11.80 3.51 -38.68
CA LEU A 960 -10.72 4.21 -37.98
C LEU A 960 -9.84 3.25 -37.16
N LEU A 961 -10.45 2.28 -36.45
CA LEU A 961 -9.69 1.25 -35.75
C LEU A 961 -8.80 0.46 -36.71
N ILE A 962 -9.36 -0.02 -37.82
CA ILE A 962 -8.61 -0.80 -38.82
C ILE A 962 -7.45 0.03 -39.37
N ILE A 963 -7.68 1.29 -39.73
CA ILE A 963 -6.63 2.20 -40.22
C ILE A 963 -5.51 2.35 -39.17
N CYS A 964 -5.85 2.61 -37.91
CA CYS A 964 -4.86 2.74 -36.84
C CYS A 964 -4.06 1.45 -36.63
N VAL A 965 -4.74 0.29 -36.60
CA VAL A 965 -4.08 -1.01 -36.44
C VAL A 965 -3.17 -1.30 -37.63
N MET A 966 -3.65 -1.11 -38.87
CA MET A 966 -2.85 -1.32 -40.08
C MET A 966 -1.63 -0.40 -40.11
N ALA A 967 -1.75 0.85 -39.68
CA ALA A 967 -0.62 1.76 -39.58
C ALA A 967 0.42 1.27 -38.56
N VAL A 968 -0.01 0.84 -37.36
CA VAL A 968 0.90 0.28 -36.34
C VAL A 968 1.59 -0.99 -36.84
N VAL A 969 0.85 -1.89 -37.48
CA VAL A 969 1.38 -3.13 -38.07
C VAL A 969 2.36 -2.83 -39.19
N TYR A 970 2.05 -1.88 -40.08
CA TYR A 970 2.95 -1.47 -41.15
C TYR A 970 4.28 -0.93 -40.59
N VAL A 971 4.23 -0.04 -39.62
CA VAL A 971 5.46 0.47 -38.97
C VAL A 971 6.24 -0.66 -38.29
N TYR A 972 5.54 -1.57 -37.61
CA TYR A 972 6.17 -2.75 -37.03
C TYR A 972 6.91 -3.60 -38.08
N THR A 973 6.32 -3.82 -39.26
CA THR A 973 6.94 -4.61 -40.33
C THR A 973 8.24 -4.02 -40.85
N ILE A 974 8.38 -2.69 -40.86
CA ILE A 974 9.63 -2.00 -41.25
C ILE A 974 10.77 -2.36 -40.29
N PHE A 975 10.47 -2.51 -39.00
CA PHE A 975 11.46 -2.75 -37.95
C PHE A 975 11.58 -4.22 -37.50
N ILE A 976 10.91 -5.17 -38.19
CA ILE A 976 11.09 -6.62 -37.97
C ILE A 976 12.56 -7.05 -37.98
N PRO A 977 13.41 -6.59 -38.93
CA PRO A 977 14.80 -7.04 -39.02
C PRO A 977 15.60 -6.79 -37.74
N ILE A 978 15.42 -5.63 -37.09
CA ILE A 978 16.10 -5.30 -35.84
C ILE A 978 15.41 -5.84 -34.58
N THR A 979 14.15 -6.31 -34.70
CA THR A 979 13.37 -6.88 -33.59
C THR A 979 13.70 -8.36 -33.38
N TYR A 980 13.76 -9.13 -34.47
CA TYR A 980 14.04 -10.58 -34.45
C TYR A 980 15.47 -10.93 -34.89
N GLY A 981 16.26 -9.93 -35.30
CA GLY A 981 17.59 -10.14 -35.87
C GLY A 981 17.55 -10.79 -37.25
N GLU A 982 16.57 -10.44 -38.10
CA GLU A 982 16.49 -10.96 -39.48
C GLU A 982 17.44 -10.22 -40.43
N PRO A 983 17.74 -10.79 -41.61
CA PRO A 983 18.45 -10.08 -42.66
C PRO A 983 17.75 -8.77 -43.03
N TRP A 984 18.54 -7.74 -43.35
CA TRP A 984 18.06 -6.47 -43.87
C TRP A 984 18.93 -6.05 -45.05
N THR A 985 18.51 -5.08 -45.86
CA THR A 985 19.37 -4.46 -46.88
C THR A 985 19.89 -3.12 -46.36
N THR A 986 21.06 -2.73 -46.85
CA THR A 986 21.65 -1.42 -46.54
C THR A 986 20.72 -0.27 -46.95
N SER A 987 20.10 -0.38 -48.13
CA SER A 987 19.13 0.60 -48.64
C SER A 987 17.88 0.69 -47.76
N ALA A 988 17.25 -0.44 -47.43
CA ALA A 988 16.05 -0.45 -46.58
C ALA A 988 16.32 0.01 -45.15
N CYS A 989 17.48 -0.36 -44.57
CA CYS A 989 17.92 0.15 -43.27
C CYS A 989 18.10 1.67 -43.30
N SER A 990 18.72 2.20 -44.38
CA SER A 990 18.92 3.64 -44.54
C SER A 990 17.58 4.36 -44.68
N SER A 991 16.64 3.83 -45.46
CA SER A 991 15.28 4.37 -45.58
C SER A 991 14.46 4.31 -44.28
N ALA A 992 14.71 3.30 -43.43
CA ALA A 992 14.06 3.17 -42.13
C ALA A 992 14.69 4.05 -41.03
N THR A 993 15.81 4.71 -41.32
CA THR A 993 16.49 5.63 -40.40
C THR A 993 15.79 6.99 -40.42
N TRP A 994 14.60 7.08 -39.82
CA TRP A 994 13.76 8.30 -39.84
C TRP A 994 14.30 9.45 -39.00
N ARG A 995 15.25 9.17 -38.10
CA ARG A 995 15.93 10.17 -37.29
C ARG A 995 17.45 10.04 -37.44
N PRO A 996 18.19 11.16 -37.49
CA PRO A 996 19.65 11.13 -37.59
C PRO A 996 20.32 10.53 -36.36
N ASP A 997 19.68 10.63 -35.20
CA ASP A 997 20.16 10.06 -33.93
C ASP A 997 20.07 8.50 -33.88
N TRP A 998 19.35 7.85 -34.82
CA TRP A 998 19.17 6.40 -34.84
C TRP A 998 20.39 5.70 -35.47
N ASP A 999 21.21 5.11 -34.61
CA ASP A 999 22.51 4.53 -34.97
C ASP A 999 22.44 3.03 -35.27
N PHE A 1000 21.66 2.65 -36.29
CA PHE A 1000 21.54 1.24 -36.68
C PHE A 1000 22.85 0.66 -37.21
N ASN A 1001 23.76 1.49 -37.73
CA ASN A 1001 24.95 1.08 -38.47
C ASN A 1001 24.59 0.22 -39.68
N CYS A 1002 23.88 0.82 -40.65
CA CYS A 1002 23.31 0.10 -41.79
C CYS A 1002 24.32 -0.64 -42.67
N LYS A 1003 25.62 -0.30 -42.59
CA LYS A 1003 26.71 -0.95 -43.32
C LYS A 1003 26.93 -2.41 -42.92
N ILE A 1004 26.44 -2.82 -41.74
CA ILE A 1004 26.54 -4.21 -41.27
C ILE A 1004 25.68 -5.13 -42.12
N PHE A 1005 24.58 -4.63 -42.69
CA PHE A 1005 23.66 -5.39 -43.52
C PHE A 1005 24.22 -5.52 -44.95
N ASN A 1006 24.07 -6.68 -45.59
CA ASN A 1006 24.64 -6.96 -46.92
C ASN A 1006 23.53 -7.07 -47.98
N GLU A 1007 23.64 -6.31 -49.08
CA GLU A 1007 22.70 -6.37 -50.21
C GLU A 1007 22.66 -7.75 -50.90
N LYS A 1008 23.75 -8.52 -50.88
CA LYS A 1008 23.84 -9.86 -51.48
C LYS A 1008 23.17 -10.97 -50.65
N SER A 1009 22.84 -10.71 -49.38
CA SER A 1009 22.34 -11.74 -48.46
C SER A 1009 20.90 -12.20 -48.76
N ILE A 1010 20.10 -11.37 -49.42
CA ILE A 1010 18.70 -11.69 -49.76
C ILE A 1010 18.61 -12.51 -51.06
N ASN A 1011 19.47 -12.23 -52.04
CA ASN A 1011 19.45 -12.93 -53.33
C ASN A 1011 19.95 -14.38 -53.27
N ASN A 1012 20.80 -14.73 -52.30
CA ASN A 1012 21.31 -16.10 -52.14
C ASN A 1012 20.31 -17.05 -51.44
N GLN A 1013 19.28 -16.54 -50.76
CA GLN A 1013 18.23 -17.40 -50.20
C GLN A 1013 17.22 -17.81 -51.26
N THR A 1014 16.91 -16.97 -52.24
CA THR A 1014 16.00 -17.30 -53.34
C THR A 1014 16.59 -18.37 -54.28
N THR A 1015 17.92 -18.39 -54.46
CA THR A 1015 18.62 -19.42 -55.26
C THR A 1015 18.81 -20.73 -54.50
N SER A 1016 19.07 -20.71 -53.18
CA SER A 1016 19.21 -21.96 -52.38
C SER A 1016 17.90 -22.75 -52.27
N PHE A 1017 16.74 -22.09 -52.22
CA PHE A 1017 15.44 -22.77 -52.26
C PHE A 1017 15.07 -23.29 -53.66
N ALA A 1018 15.50 -22.61 -54.73
CA ALA A 1018 15.31 -23.07 -56.10
C ALA A 1018 16.23 -24.25 -56.46
N GLU A 1019 17.46 -24.28 -55.96
CA GLU A 1019 18.41 -25.39 -56.17
C GLU A 1019 18.06 -26.65 -55.36
N HIS A 1020 17.43 -26.51 -54.18
CA HIS A 1020 16.92 -27.66 -53.42
C HIS A 1020 15.58 -28.19 -53.96
N ALA A 1021 14.79 -27.37 -54.66
CA ALA A 1021 13.55 -27.81 -55.30
C ALA A 1021 13.78 -28.52 -56.65
N ASN A 1022 14.93 -28.30 -57.31
CA ASN A 1022 15.24 -28.85 -58.62
C ASN A 1022 16.13 -30.12 -58.60
N LYS A 1023 16.32 -30.73 -57.43
CA LYS A 1023 17.08 -32.00 -57.25
C LYS A 1023 16.19 -33.24 -57.01
N ASN A 1024 14.92 -33.18 -57.40
CA ASN A 1024 13.99 -34.33 -57.35
C ASN A 1024 13.54 -34.76 -58.76
N SER A 1025 14.49 -34.97 -59.68
CA SER A 1025 14.24 -35.71 -60.93
C SER A 1025 15.34 -36.74 -61.17
N LYS A 1026 14.94 -38.02 -61.08
CA LYS A 1026 15.57 -39.29 -61.50
C LYS A 1026 17.09 -39.48 -61.25
N PRO A 1027 17.50 -40.55 -60.55
CA PRO A 1027 18.90 -40.97 -60.57
C PRO A 1027 19.25 -41.53 -61.96
N SER A 1028 20.40 -41.13 -62.51
CA SER A 1028 21.07 -41.77 -63.64
C SER A 1028 22.22 -42.64 -63.13
N ASP A 1029 22.42 -43.78 -63.80
CA ASP A 1029 23.19 -44.97 -63.40
C ASP A 1029 24.73 -44.84 -63.36
N ASP A 1030 25.33 -43.95 -62.55
CA ASP A 1030 26.81 -43.90 -62.45
C ASP A 1030 27.43 -43.69 -61.05
N GLU A 1031 26.69 -43.85 -59.95
CA GLU A 1031 27.28 -43.87 -58.59
C GLU A 1031 26.80 -45.07 -57.78
N ILE A 1032 27.18 -46.27 -58.25
CA ILE A 1032 27.26 -47.49 -57.44
C ILE A 1032 28.74 -47.89 -57.42
N VAL A 1033 29.53 -47.36 -56.48
CA VAL A 1033 30.62 -48.04 -55.76
C VAL A 1033 30.97 -47.16 -54.54
N GLN A 1034 31.13 -47.78 -53.37
CA GLN A 1034 31.50 -47.22 -52.06
C GLN A 1034 30.38 -46.76 -51.10
N VAL A 1035 29.42 -47.64 -50.77
CA VAL A 1035 28.97 -47.86 -49.37
C VAL A 1035 28.38 -49.27 -49.25
N VAL A 1036 29.24 -50.29 -49.22
CA VAL A 1036 28.91 -51.58 -48.61
C VAL A 1036 30.21 -52.10 -48.00
N GLU A 1037 30.44 -51.83 -46.73
CA GLU A 1037 31.17 -52.70 -45.79
C GLU A 1037 31.16 -52.08 -44.39
N ALA A 1038 31.10 -52.95 -43.38
CA ALA A 1038 31.21 -52.70 -41.94
C ALA A 1038 29.93 -52.34 -41.16
N ILE A 1039 29.00 -53.29 -41.08
CA ILE A 1039 28.41 -53.69 -39.80
C ILE A 1039 28.56 -55.21 -39.68
N ASP A 1040 29.49 -55.67 -38.84
CA ASP A 1040 29.38 -56.91 -38.06
C ASP A 1040 30.55 -57.02 -37.06
N GLY A 1041 30.29 -57.53 -35.85
CA GLY A 1041 31.33 -58.10 -34.98
C GLY A 1041 31.46 -57.51 -33.58
N GLU A 1042 30.94 -58.25 -32.61
CA GLU A 1042 31.13 -58.17 -31.16
C GLU A 1042 32.59 -58.03 -30.70
N GLN A 1043 32.85 -57.37 -29.55
CA GLN A 1043 33.55 -57.98 -28.40
C GLN A 1043 33.60 -57.11 -27.13
N TYR A 1044 33.54 -57.82 -26.00
CA TYR A 1044 33.49 -57.45 -24.59
C TYR A 1044 34.72 -56.69 -24.04
N PHE A 1045 34.56 -55.88 -22.97
CA PHE A 1045 35.19 -56.03 -21.64
C PHE A 1045 34.95 -54.82 -20.68
N ASN A 1046 33.95 -54.99 -19.80
CA ASN A 1046 33.86 -54.82 -18.34
C ASN A 1046 34.84 -53.95 -17.47
N VAL A 1047 34.20 -53.18 -16.54
CA VAL A 1047 34.57 -52.71 -15.15
C VAL A 1047 35.82 -51.82 -14.99
N GLU A 1048 35.87 -50.66 -14.30
CA GLU A 1048 35.16 -50.04 -13.16
C GLU A 1048 34.65 -48.62 -13.42
#